data_AF-D7CG76-F1
#
_entry.id   AF-D7CG76-F1
#
_cell.length_a   1.000
_cell.length_b   1.000
_cell.length_c   1.000
_cell.angle_alpha   90.00
_cell.angle_beta   90.00
_cell.angle_gamma   90.00
#
_symmetry.space_group_name_H-M   'P 1'
#
loop_
_entity.id
_entity.type
_entity.pdbx_description
1 polymer ?
#
loop_
_entity_poly.entity_id
_entity_poly.type
_entity_poly.pdbx_seq_one_letter_code
_entity_poly.pdbx_strand_id
1 'polypeptide(L)'
;MSPTSETAQGGRRLVIVESPAKAKTIKGYLGPGYVVEASVGHIRDLPNGAAEVPDQYTGEVRRLGVDVEHDFQPVYVVNADKKSQVRKLKELLADSDELFLATDEDREGEAIAWHLQQVLKPKVPVRRMVFHEITKDAIRAAVANPRELNQRLVDAQETRRILDRLYGYEVSPVLWKKVMRGLSAGRVQSVATRLVVERERDRIAFRSAEYWDLTGVFATGRAGDTSDPGTFGARLTAVDGRRVAQGRDFTSTGQLKGAQVLHLDEAGARGLATALADTAFTVRSVESKPYRRSPYAPFRTTTLQQEASRKLGFGAKATMQVAQKLYENGFITYMRTDSTTLSETAVAAARAQVTQLYGADFLPDKPRTYAGKVKNAQEAHEAIRPSGDRFRTPAETGLTGDQFRLYELIWKRTVASQMKDAVGNSVTVKIGGRASDGRDAEFSASGKTITFHGFMKAYVEGADDPNAELDDRERRLPQVAEGDRLAAQEITADGHATKPPARYTEASLVKELEEREIGRPSTYASIIGTILDRGYVFKKGTALVPSFLSFAVVNLLEKHFGRLVDYDFTAKMEDDLDRIARGEAQAVPWLKRFYFGESATEPGAESGAAPGAVGGAADAGNGDGDHLGGLKDLVTDLGAIDAREISSFPVGDGIVLRVGRYGPYVERATEAEGATGQRADVPDDLPPDELTVEYAEELLAKPSGDFELGTDPATGRKIVAKDGRYGPYVTEVLPEDTPKTGKNAVKPRTASLFKSMSPDTVTLEDALRLMSLPRVVGTDAEGVEITAQNGRYGPYLKKGTDSRSLESEEQLFTITLDQALAIYAQPKQRGRAAAKPPLKELGTDPVSERPVVVKDGRFGPYVTDGETNATLRRDDDVETITPERGYELLAEKRAKGPAKKTAKKAAAKKTTTAKTTAAKKTTTAKKTAAKKTTAAKKTAAKKTATAAKAAPKPAAKAD
;
A
#
# COMPACT_ATOMS: atom_id res chain seq x y z
N MET A 1 7.69 -34.03 28.13
CA MET A 1 7.70 -35.51 28.06
C MET A 1 8.88 -35.89 27.18
N SER A 2 9.63 -36.92 27.54
CA SER A 2 10.68 -37.47 26.67
C SER A 2 10.06 -38.12 25.44
N PRO A 3 10.74 -38.16 24.27
CA PRO A 3 10.29 -38.98 23.15
C PRO A 3 10.35 -40.47 23.54
N THR A 4 9.35 -41.25 23.14
CA THR A 4 9.38 -42.71 23.23
C THR A 4 10.34 -43.28 22.18
N SER A 5 10.99 -44.39 22.50
CA SER A 5 12.18 -44.91 21.79
C SER A 5 11.91 -45.64 20.47
N GLU A 6 10.70 -45.59 19.93
CA GLU A 6 10.26 -46.44 18.81
C GLU A 6 10.57 -45.88 17.40
N THR A 7 11.20 -44.70 17.28
CA THR A 7 11.47 -44.06 15.97
C THR A 7 12.95 -43.91 15.64
N ALA A 8 13.82 -44.67 16.32
CA ALA A 8 15.27 -44.52 16.29
C ALA A 8 15.98 -45.45 15.27
N GLN A 9 15.48 -45.52 14.02
CA GLN A 9 16.19 -46.19 12.91
C GLN A 9 16.83 -45.22 11.90
N GLY A 10 16.69 -43.90 12.07
CA GLY A 10 17.17 -42.91 11.09
C GLY A 10 17.64 -41.56 11.63
N GLY A 11 17.96 -41.48 12.93
CA GLY A 11 18.43 -40.26 13.60
C GLY A 11 17.34 -39.21 13.89
N ARG A 12 17.74 -38.15 14.60
CA ARG A 12 16.96 -36.93 14.88
C ARG A 12 17.38 -35.82 13.93
N ARG A 13 16.45 -35.30 13.14
CA ARG A 13 16.70 -34.28 12.11
C ARG A 13 16.14 -32.92 12.52
N LEU A 14 16.97 -31.88 12.52
CA LEU A 14 16.51 -30.50 12.73
C LEU A 14 16.14 -29.88 11.38
N VAL A 15 14.95 -29.29 11.27
CA VAL A 15 14.48 -28.54 10.09
C VAL A 15 14.25 -27.09 10.50
N ILE A 16 14.90 -26.15 9.83
CA ILE A 16 14.75 -24.71 10.08
C ILE A 16 14.05 -24.03 8.92
N VAL A 17 13.01 -23.25 9.22
CA VAL A 17 12.21 -22.45 8.29
C VAL A 17 12.12 -21.00 8.78
N GLU A 18 11.58 -20.06 8.01
CA GLU A 18 11.47 -18.66 8.43
C GLU A 18 10.43 -18.45 9.54
N SER A 19 9.25 -19.04 9.41
CA SER A 19 8.08 -18.62 10.19
C SER A 19 7.47 -19.73 11.06
N PRO A 20 6.90 -19.40 12.24
CA PRO A 20 6.25 -20.39 13.11
C PRO A 20 5.03 -21.08 12.48
N ALA A 21 4.38 -20.46 11.49
CA ALA A 21 3.27 -21.07 10.76
C ALA A 21 3.79 -22.17 9.81
N LYS A 22 4.75 -21.83 8.94
CA LYS A 22 5.48 -22.77 8.08
C LYS A 22 6.05 -23.95 8.88
N ALA A 23 6.62 -23.69 10.06
CA ALA A 23 7.16 -24.72 10.95
C ALA A 23 6.07 -25.68 11.47
N LYS A 24 4.91 -25.15 11.87
CA LYS A 24 3.76 -25.95 12.34
C LYS A 24 3.19 -26.82 11.22
N THR A 25 3.05 -26.27 10.01
CA THR A 25 2.52 -26.98 8.84
C THR A 25 3.44 -28.13 8.43
N ILE A 26 4.73 -27.86 8.21
CA ILE A 26 5.72 -28.85 7.78
C ILE A 26 5.91 -29.97 8.83
N LYS A 27 5.87 -29.65 10.13
CA LYS A 27 5.89 -30.65 11.20
C LYS A 27 4.73 -31.66 11.11
N GLY A 28 3.56 -31.23 10.63
CA GLY A 28 2.41 -32.10 10.42
C GLY A 28 2.57 -33.11 9.28
N TYR A 29 3.48 -32.86 8.33
CA TYR A 29 3.72 -33.74 7.17
C TYR A 29 4.93 -34.67 7.36
N LEU A 30 5.98 -34.20 8.05
CA LEU A 30 7.20 -34.97 8.28
C LEU A 30 7.04 -36.02 9.40
N GLY A 31 6.24 -35.74 10.43
CA GLY A 31 5.97 -36.69 11.51
C GLY A 31 7.16 -36.90 12.46
N PRO A 32 7.28 -38.09 13.08
CA PRO A 32 8.36 -38.41 14.02
C PRO A 32 9.77 -38.39 13.39
N GLY A 33 10.81 -38.31 14.23
CA GLY A 33 12.20 -38.14 13.80
C GLY A 33 12.59 -36.70 13.45
N TYR A 34 11.63 -35.86 13.04
CA TYR A 34 11.88 -34.47 12.67
C TYR A 34 11.51 -33.46 13.79
N VAL A 35 12.44 -32.55 14.08
CA VAL A 35 12.22 -31.36 14.90
C VAL A 35 12.17 -30.16 13.96
N VAL A 36 10.99 -29.57 13.75
CA VAL A 36 10.82 -28.38 12.90
C VAL A 36 10.69 -27.13 13.77
N GLU A 37 11.50 -26.10 13.50
CA GLU A 37 11.59 -24.85 14.26
C GLU A 37 11.76 -23.64 13.32
N ALA A 38 11.42 -22.43 13.77
CA ALA A 38 11.51 -21.21 12.96
C ALA A 38 12.76 -20.37 13.30
N SER A 39 13.35 -19.67 12.32
CA SER A 39 14.36 -18.63 12.55
C SER A 39 13.74 -17.29 12.98
N VAL A 40 12.46 -17.08 12.64
CA VAL A 40 11.72 -15.80 12.75
C VAL A 40 12.31 -14.74 11.80
N GLY A 41 12.54 -15.14 10.55
CA GLY A 41 13.14 -14.35 9.48
C GLY A 41 14.67 -14.33 9.51
N HIS A 42 15.28 -13.24 9.03
CA HIS A 42 16.73 -13.00 9.14
C HIS A 42 17.20 -13.00 10.59
N ILE A 43 18.30 -13.70 10.87
CA ILE A 43 18.91 -13.81 12.21
C ILE A 43 20.10 -12.85 12.43
N ARG A 44 20.65 -12.32 11.34
CA ARG A 44 21.72 -11.32 11.30
C ARG A 44 21.43 -10.33 10.18
N ASP A 45 21.97 -9.13 10.28
CA ASP A 45 21.97 -8.10 9.24
C ASP A 45 23.23 -7.23 9.38
N LEU A 46 23.45 -6.30 8.45
CA LEU A 46 24.40 -5.20 8.60
C LEU A 46 23.94 -4.26 9.76
N PRO A 47 24.83 -3.84 10.69
CA PRO A 47 24.54 -2.96 11.82
C PRO A 47 23.62 -1.78 11.49
N ASN A 48 22.62 -1.53 12.34
CA ASN A 48 21.71 -0.40 12.22
C ASN A 48 22.36 0.93 12.65
N GLY A 49 23.53 0.87 13.30
CA GLY A 49 24.34 2.02 13.67
C GLY A 49 25.62 1.63 14.42
N ALA A 50 26.51 2.59 14.63
CA ALA A 50 27.87 2.41 15.16
C ALA A 50 27.98 1.77 16.57
N ALA A 51 26.85 1.61 17.29
CA ALA A 51 26.75 0.93 18.58
C ALA A 51 26.47 -0.58 18.48
N GLU A 52 26.08 -1.09 17.30
CA GLU A 52 25.94 -2.53 17.04
C GLU A 52 27.22 -3.12 16.41
N VAL A 53 28.08 -2.28 15.82
CA VAL A 53 29.36 -2.67 15.21
C VAL A 53 30.36 -3.16 16.28
N PRO A 54 31.02 -4.32 16.10
CA PRO A 54 32.09 -4.78 16.99
C PRO A 54 33.30 -3.82 16.98
N ASP A 55 33.89 -3.55 18.15
CA ASP A 55 34.90 -2.50 18.31
C ASP A 55 36.22 -2.70 17.53
N GLN A 56 36.46 -3.89 16.98
CA GLN A 56 37.57 -4.15 16.06
C GLN A 56 37.43 -3.40 14.72
N TYR A 57 36.21 -3.00 14.34
CA TYR A 57 35.95 -2.21 13.14
C TYR A 57 35.83 -0.73 13.51
N THR A 58 36.60 0.11 12.83
CA THR A 58 36.72 1.56 13.10
C THR A 58 36.45 2.37 11.83
N GLY A 59 36.58 3.71 11.89
CA GLY A 59 36.49 4.59 10.73
C GLY A 59 35.26 4.40 9.83
N GLU A 60 35.50 4.37 8.52
CA GLU A 60 34.52 4.12 7.45
C GLU A 60 33.73 2.82 7.70
N VAL A 61 34.42 1.73 8.07
CA VAL A 61 33.80 0.42 8.29
C VAL A 61 32.81 0.47 9.45
N ARG A 62 33.07 1.27 10.49
CA ARG A 62 32.13 1.52 11.60
C ARG A 62 30.96 2.44 11.22
N ARG A 63 31.10 3.26 10.19
CA ARG A 63 30.03 4.08 9.61
C ARG A 63 29.10 3.23 8.75
N LEU A 64 29.67 2.51 7.77
CA LEU A 64 28.92 1.78 6.74
C LEU A 64 28.47 0.39 7.20
N GLY A 65 29.24 -0.30 8.03
CA GLY A 65 29.09 -1.74 8.26
C GLY A 65 29.58 -2.59 7.07
N VAL A 66 30.36 -2.00 6.17
CA VAL A 66 30.94 -2.62 4.97
C VAL A 66 32.38 -2.09 4.84
N ASP A 67 33.33 -2.96 4.60
CA ASP A 67 34.72 -2.58 4.33
C ASP A 67 34.95 -2.43 2.82
N VAL A 68 34.78 -1.20 2.34
CA VAL A 68 34.85 -0.86 0.90
C VAL A 68 36.25 -0.98 0.30
N GLU A 69 37.30 -0.96 1.13
CA GLU A 69 38.69 -1.09 0.70
C GLU A 69 39.08 -2.58 0.62
N HIS A 70 38.59 -3.42 1.54
CA HIS A 70 38.78 -4.87 1.53
C HIS A 70 37.64 -5.63 0.83
N ASP A 71 37.48 -5.38 -0.48
CA ASP A 71 36.54 -6.10 -1.37
C ASP A 71 35.06 -6.09 -0.92
N PHE A 72 34.62 -4.98 -0.31
CA PHE A 72 33.26 -4.79 0.20
C PHE A 72 32.83 -5.78 1.30
N GLN A 73 33.78 -6.29 2.08
CA GLN A 73 33.49 -7.27 3.14
C GLN A 73 32.43 -6.76 4.14
N PRO A 74 31.26 -7.43 4.25
CA PRO A 74 30.16 -6.96 5.09
C PRO A 74 30.32 -7.37 6.55
N VAL A 75 30.25 -6.39 7.45
CA VAL A 75 30.19 -6.62 8.90
C VAL A 75 28.76 -7.02 9.26
N TYR A 76 28.52 -8.31 9.45
CA TYR A 76 27.22 -8.83 9.89
C TYR A 76 27.14 -9.06 11.40
N VAL A 77 26.02 -8.68 12.01
CA VAL A 77 25.77 -8.83 13.46
C VAL A 77 24.47 -9.57 13.75
N VAL A 78 24.46 -10.41 14.79
CA VAL A 78 23.24 -11.13 15.21
C VAL A 78 22.26 -10.16 15.87
N ASN A 79 21.11 -9.96 15.24
CA ASN A 79 20.10 -8.98 15.63
C ASN A 79 19.67 -9.18 17.09
N ALA A 80 19.51 -8.07 17.83
CA ALA A 80 19.36 -8.11 19.28
C ALA A 80 18.14 -8.92 19.77
N ASP A 81 17.04 -8.92 19.01
CA ASP A 81 15.83 -9.70 19.28
C ASP A 81 15.99 -11.19 18.95
N LYS A 82 16.90 -11.56 18.04
CA LYS A 82 17.12 -12.93 17.55
C LYS A 82 18.07 -13.74 18.43
N LYS A 83 18.85 -13.10 19.31
CA LYS A 83 19.90 -13.78 20.13
C LYS A 83 19.37 -14.96 20.95
N SER A 84 18.14 -14.89 21.46
CA SER A 84 17.47 -15.99 22.17
C SER A 84 17.07 -17.14 21.24
N GLN A 85 16.58 -16.85 20.03
CA GLN A 85 16.20 -17.86 19.05
C GLN A 85 17.42 -18.55 18.44
N VAL A 86 18.50 -17.81 18.15
CA VAL A 86 19.79 -18.37 17.73
C VAL A 86 20.35 -19.33 18.79
N ARG A 87 20.24 -18.98 20.09
CA ARG A 87 20.61 -19.88 21.18
C ARG A 87 19.77 -21.17 21.15
N LYS A 88 18.43 -21.05 21.06
CA LYS A 88 17.53 -22.21 20.97
C LYS A 88 17.84 -23.11 19.77
N LEU A 89 18.14 -22.53 18.61
CA LEU A 89 18.51 -23.29 17.41
C LEU A 89 19.85 -24.04 17.59
N LYS A 90 20.84 -23.46 18.29
CA LYS A 90 22.08 -24.17 18.66
C LYS A 90 21.84 -25.31 19.65
N GLU A 91 20.98 -25.10 20.64
CA GLU A 91 20.59 -26.14 21.61
C GLU A 91 19.87 -27.31 20.90
N LEU A 92 18.95 -27.03 19.98
CA LEU A 92 18.28 -28.07 19.19
C LEU A 92 19.21 -28.81 18.20
N LEU A 93 20.18 -28.10 17.62
CA LEU A 93 21.15 -28.63 16.65
C LEU A 93 22.18 -29.56 17.32
N ALA A 94 22.57 -29.27 18.57
CA ALA A 94 23.50 -30.11 19.32
C ALA A 94 22.97 -31.54 19.60
N ASP A 95 21.64 -31.70 19.63
CA ASP A 95 20.97 -32.99 19.80
C ASP A 95 20.64 -33.71 18.46
N SER A 96 21.00 -33.17 17.30
CA SER A 96 20.46 -33.60 15.99
C SER A 96 21.54 -34.09 15.03
N ASP A 97 21.29 -35.20 14.35
CA ASP A 97 22.22 -35.92 13.46
C ASP A 97 22.33 -35.29 12.06
N GLU A 98 21.33 -34.51 11.63
CA GLU A 98 21.33 -33.76 10.36
C GLU A 98 20.59 -32.41 10.52
N LEU A 99 20.98 -31.43 9.72
CA LEU A 99 20.34 -30.12 9.60
C LEU A 99 19.75 -29.92 8.19
N PHE A 100 18.45 -29.73 8.11
CA PHE A 100 17.73 -29.34 6.90
C PHE A 100 17.39 -27.83 6.97
N LEU A 101 17.80 -27.08 5.94
CA LEU A 101 17.46 -25.68 5.74
C LEU A 101 16.31 -25.62 4.72
N ALA A 102 15.12 -25.21 5.18
CA ALA A 102 13.85 -25.27 4.45
C ALA A 102 13.23 -23.88 4.28
N THR A 103 14.08 -22.91 3.95
CA THR A 103 13.69 -21.54 3.60
C THR A 103 12.97 -21.48 2.25
N ASP A 104 12.35 -20.34 1.92
CA ASP A 104 11.72 -20.11 0.61
C ASP A 104 12.75 -20.16 -0.52
N GLU A 105 12.30 -20.34 -1.77
CA GLU A 105 13.16 -20.56 -2.94
C GLU A 105 13.72 -19.25 -3.57
N ASP A 106 13.45 -18.08 -2.98
CA ASP A 106 14.00 -16.81 -3.44
C ASP A 106 15.42 -16.51 -2.87
N ARG A 107 16.08 -15.48 -3.42
CA ARG A 107 17.44 -15.08 -2.99
C ARG A 107 17.53 -14.65 -1.52
N GLU A 108 16.43 -14.15 -0.95
CA GLU A 108 16.33 -13.85 0.49
C GLU A 108 16.32 -15.14 1.31
N GLY A 109 15.55 -16.16 0.90
CA GLY A 109 15.54 -17.49 1.52
C GLY A 109 16.88 -18.21 1.46
N GLU A 110 17.64 -18.07 0.37
CA GLU A 110 19.00 -18.60 0.27
C GLU A 110 19.98 -17.86 1.20
N ALA A 111 19.89 -16.53 1.29
CA ALA A 111 20.69 -15.73 2.22
C ALA A 111 20.35 -16.04 3.70
N ILE A 112 19.08 -16.29 4.05
CA ILE A 112 18.68 -16.75 5.39
C ILE A 112 19.29 -18.11 5.70
N ALA A 113 19.28 -19.05 4.75
CA ALA A 113 19.92 -20.36 4.90
C ALA A 113 21.44 -20.25 5.09
N TRP A 114 22.12 -19.41 4.30
CA TRP A 114 23.54 -19.12 4.47
C TRP A 114 23.85 -18.49 5.83
N HIS A 115 23.10 -17.46 6.23
CA HIS A 115 23.23 -16.82 7.55
C HIS A 115 23.03 -17.82 8.70
N LEU A 116 22.06 -18.74 8.59
CA LEU A 116 21.87 -19.84 9.55
C LEU A 116 23.10 -20.73 9.63
N GLN A 117 23.63 -21.20 8.50
CA GLN A 117 24.84 -22.04 8.47
C GLN A 117 26.06 -21.32 9.10
N GLN A 118 26.29 -20.05 8.74
CA GLN A 118 27.40 -19.24 9.25
C GLN A 118 27.32 -18.96 10.76
N VAL A 119 26.11 -18.71 11.30
CA VAL A 119 25.92 -18.38 12.72
C VAL A 119 25.82 -19.64 13.59
N LEU A 120 25.19 -20.71 13.09
CA LEU A 120 25.04 -21.96 13.83
C LEU A 120 26.33 -22.79 13.86
N LYS A 121 27.11 -22.78 12.76
CA LYS A 121 28.32 -23.59 12.56
C LYS A 121 28.09 -25.10 12.81
N PRO A 122 27.18 -25.74 12.04
CA PRO A 122 26.85 -27.16 12.21
C PRO A 122 28.07 -28.06 12.07
N LYS A 123 28.12 -29.12 12.90
CA LYS A 123 29.11 -30.21 12.82
C LYS A 123 28.52 -31.49 12.22
N VAL A 124 27.37 -31.37 11.58
CA VAL A 124 26.53 -32.46 11.04
C VAL A 124 26.12 -32.13 9.61
N PRO A 125 25.75 -33.12 8.77
CA PRO A 125 25.35 -32.88 7.39
C PRO A 125 24.27 -31.80 7.27
N VAL A 126 24.48 -30.87 6.33
CA VAL A 126 23.55 -29.79 6.01
C VAL A 126 22.91 -30.07 4.66
N ARG A 127 21.59 -29.93 4.55
CA ARG A 127 20.80 -30.22 3.34
C ARG A 127 19.85 -29.06 3.05
N ARG A 128 19.82 -28.53 1.82
CA ARG A 128 18.89 -27.47 1.42
C ARG A 128 17.62 -28.10 0.83
N MET A 129 16.53 -28.05 1.59
CA MET A 129 15.18 -28.40 1.10
C MET A 129 14.61 -27.23 0.31
N VAL A 130 13.93 -27.51 -0.79
CA VAL A 130 13.37 -26.49 -1.69
C VAL A 130 11.99 -26.92 -2.17
N PHE A 131 11.01 -26.01 -2.18
CA PHE A 131 9.63 -26.27 -2.58
C PHE A 131 8.87 -24.97 -2.85
N HIS A 132 8.00 -24.99 -3.87
CA HIS A 132 7.14 -23.87 -4.30
C HIS A 132 5.72 -23.95 -3.72
N GLU A 133 5.34 -25.05 -3.05
CA GLU A 133 4.12 -25.15 -2.26
C GLU A 133 4.26 -26.04 -1.02
N ILE A 134 3.43 -25.79 0.00
CA ILE A 134 3.49 -26.49 1.29
C ILE A 134 2.42 -27.58 1.36
N THR A 135 2.57 -28.61 0.52
CA THR A 135 1.77 -29.84 0.53
C THR A 135 2.53 -31.00 1.16
N LYS A 136 1.83 -32.06 1.56
CA LYS A 136 2.43 -33.24 2.19
C LYS A 136 3.51 -33.87 1.30
N ASP A 137 3.24 -33.99 0.01
CA ASP A 137 4.08 -34.76 -0.90
C ASP A 137 5.16 -33.90 -1.59
N ALA A 138 4.94 -32.59 -1.78
CA ALA A 138 6.02 -31.66 -2.13
C ALA A 138 7.09 -31.59 -1.02
N ILE A 139 6.66 -31.52 0.25
CA ILE A 139 7.58 -31.52 1.40
C ILE A 139 8.34 -32.87 1.53
N ARG A 140 7.73 -33.99 1.16
CA ARG A 140 8.42 -35.30 1.09
C ARG A 140 9.42 -35.37 -0.06
N ALA A 141 9.06 -34.88 -1.24
CA ALA A 141 9.97 -34.79 -2.38
C ALA A 141 11.18 -33.90 -2.07
N ALA A 142 10.98 -32.78 -1.38
CA ALA A 142 12.03 -31.85 -0.93
C ALA A 142 12.96 -32.43 0.17
N VAL A 143 12.49 -33.41 0.96
CA VAL A 143 13.35 -34.17 1.88
C VAL A 143 14.17 -35.23 1.14
N ALA A 144 13.57 -35.90 0.16
CA ALA A 144 14.22 -36.95 -0.63
C ALA A 144 15.26 -36.40 -1.61
N ASN A 145 15.03 -35.21 -2.16
CA ASN A 145 15.86 -34.56 -3.18
C ASN A 145 16.36 -33.18 -2.68
N PRO A 146 17.21 -33.11 -1.64
CA PRO A 146 17.83 -31.87 -1.21
C PRO A 146 18.88 -31.41 -2.23
N ARG A 147 19.09 -30.10 -2.34
CA ARG A 147 20.22 -29.52 -3.10
C ARG A 147 21.34 -29.06 -2.15
N GLU A 148 22.44 -28.60 -2.74
CA GLU A 148 23.43 -27.77 -2.06
C GLU A 148 22.97 -26.30 -2.00
N LEU A 149 23.62 -25.50 -1.17
CA LEU A 149 23.34 -24.07 -1.03
C LEU A 149 23.91 -23.31 -2.23
N ASN A 150 23.07 -22.58 -2.97
CA ASN A 150 23.49 -21.84 -4.15
C ASN A 150 24.15 -20.51 -3.74
N GLN A 151 25.48 -20.51 -3.61
CA GLN A 151 26.25 -19.31 -3.23
C GLN A 151 26.00 -18.12 -4.17
N ARG A 152 25.72 -18.33 -5.47
CA ARG A 152 25.46 -17.22 -6.42
C ARG A 152 24.20 -16.40 -6.06
N LEU A 153 23.16 -17.06 -5.54
CA LEU A 153 21.96 -16.38 -5.02
C LEU A 153 22.26 -15.60 -3.73
N VAL A 154 23.16 -16.13 -2.88
CA VAL A 154 23.64 -15.43 -1.68
C VAL A 154 24.45 -14.20 -2.09
N ASP A 155 25.39 -14.35 -3.02
CA ASP A 155 26.24 -13.26 -3.54
C ASP A 155 25.38 -12.15 -4.17
N ALA A 156 24.33 -12.50 -4.92
CA ALA A 156 23.37 -11.54 -5.47
C ALA A 156 22.55 -10.81 -4.38
N GLN A 157 22.16 -11.50 -3.31
CA GLN A 157 21.44 -10.88 -2.19
C GLN A 157 22.38 -9.98 -1.37
N GLU A 158 23.60 -10.41 -1.11
CA GLU A 158 24.63 -9.66 -0.38
C GLU A 158 25.09 -8.43 -1.19
N THR A 159 25.28 -8.56 -2.51
CA THR A 159 25.52 -7.43 -3.43
C THR A 159 24.40 -6.41 -3.34
N ARG A 160 23.13 -6.84 -3.39
CA ARG A 160 21.98 -5.95 -3.22
C ARG A 160 22.01 -5.26 -1.85
N ARG A 161 22.31 -6.02 -0.79
CA ARG A 161 22.30 -5.53 0.59
C ARG A 161 23.37 -4.47 0.83
N ILE A 162 24.55 -4.64 0.21
CA ILE A 162 25.66 -3.69 0.20
C ILE A 162 25.33 -2.48 -0.67
N LEU A 163 24.83 -2.66 -1.89
CA LEU A 163 24.37 -1.59 -2.78
C LEU A 163 23.38 -0.65 -2.09
N ASP A 164 22.29 -1.20 -1.56
CA ASP A 164 21.24 -0.42 -0.91
C ASP A 164 21.75 0.19 0.44
N ARG A 165 22.82 -0.36 1.04
CA ARG A 165 23.55 0.22 2.19
C ARG A 165 24.39 1.44 1.79
N LEU A 166 25.24 1.31 0.77
CA LEU A 166 26.11 2.38 0.27
C LEU A 166 25.25 3.57 -0.18
N TYR A 167 24.31 3.35 -1.10
CA TYR A 167 23.37 4.39 -1.56
C TYR A 167 22.70 5.10 -0.37
N GLY A 168 22.18 4.32 0.60
CA GLY A 168 21.48 4.86 1.76
C GLY A 168 22.38 5.71 2.66
N TYR A 169 23.62 5.31 2.91
CA TYR A 169 24.53 5.98 3.85
C TYR A 169 25.30 7.14 3.24
N GLU A 170 25.50 7.16 1.92
CA GLU A 170 26.16 8.27 1.22
C GLU A 170 25.18 9.38 0.82
N VAL A 171 24.03 9.04 0.24
CA VAL A 171 23.12 10.05 -0.33
C VAL A 171 22.16 10.64 0.72
N SER A 172 21.80 9.90 1.78
CA SER A 172 20.92 10.45 2.85
C SER A 172 21.52 11.66 3.60
N PRO A 173 22.82 11.68 3.97
CA PRO A 173 23.46 12.87 4.51
C PRO A 173 23.41 14.10 3.59
N VAL A 174 23.35 13.92 2.26
CA VAL A 174 23.14 15.03 1.32
C VAL A 174 21.74 15.60 1.49
N LEU A 175 20.70 14.75 1.50
CA LEU A 175 19.32 15.17 1.77
C LEU A 175 19.18 15.87 3.13
N TRP A 176 19.93 15.44 4.15
CA TRP A 176 19.93 16.07 5.48
C TRP A 176 20.57 17.46 5.52
N LYS A 177 21.58 17.71 4.66
CA LYS A 177 22.28 18.99 4.54
C LYS A 177 21.53 19.98 3.64
N LYS A 178 20.90 19.49 2.57
CA LYS A 178 20.35 20.32 1.47
C LYS A 178 18.82 20.41 1.43
N VAL A 179 18.08 19.55 2.15
CA VAL A 179 16.60 19.61 2.25
C VAL A 179 16.13 19.51 3.71
N MET A 180 16.17 18.33 4.34
CA MET A 180 15.66 18.13 5.70
C MET A 180 16.35 16.96 6.42
N ARG A 181 16.69 17.14 7.71
CA ARG A 181 17.23 16.08 8.57
C ARG A 181 16.20 14.97 8.81
N GLY A 182 16.61 13.71 8.68
CA GLY A 182 15.76 12.54 8.95
C GLY A 182 15.13 11.91 7.70
N LEU A 183 15.29 12.53 6.53
CA LEU A 183 15.00 11.93 5.23
C LEU A 183 15.85 10.69 4.95
N SER A 184 15.57 9.96 3.87
CA SER A 184 16.49 8.94 3.37
C SER A 184 16.49 8.86 1.86
N ALA A 185 17.68 8.79 1.29
CA ALA A 185 17.85 8.38 -0.08
C ALA A 185 17.76 6.85 -0.19
N GLY A 186 17.36 6.33 -1.35
CA GLY A 186 17.47 4.90 -1.64
C GLY A 186 16.97 4.61 -3.05
N ARG A 187 17.85 4.14 -3.92
CA ARG A 187 17.63 3.81 -5.34
C ARG A 187 16.16 3.65 -5.75
N VAL A 188 15.53 2.55 -5.35
CA VAL A 188 14.16 2.21 -5.79
C VAL A 188 13.07 3.05 -5.11
N GLN A 189 13.27 3.56 -3.89
CA GLN A 189 12.30 4.49 -3.27
C GLN A 189 12.36 5.88 -3.90
N SER A 190 13.56 6.37 -4.25
CA SER A 190 13.76 7.66 -4.92
C SER A 190 13.12 7.65 -6.31
N VAL A 191 13.30 6.56 -7.06
CA VAL A 191 12.70 6.34 -8.38
C VAL A 191 11.17 6.21 -8.33
N ALA A 192 10.62 5.48 -7.34
CA ALA A 192 9.16 5.41 -7.17
C ALA A 192 8.54 6.76 -6.77
N THR A 193 9.23 7.56 -5.96
CA THR A 193 8.83 8.95 -5.68
C THR A 193 8.92 9.83 -6.94
N ARG A 194 9.97 9.68 -7.76
CA ARG A 194 10.14 10.40 -9.04
C ARG A 194 8.96 10.16 -9.98
N LEU A 195 8.54 8.90 -10.19
CA LEU A 195 7.35 8.59 -11.02
C LEU A 195 6.09 9.34 -10.56
N VAL A 196 5.85 9.39 -9.25
CA VAL A 196 4.69 10.08 -8.67
C VAL A 196 4.82 11.61 -8.78
N VAL A 197 6.01 12.17 -8.67
CA VAL A 197 6.29 13.61 -8.89
C VAL A 197 6.17 13.99 -10.37
N GLU A 198 6.67 13.19 -11.31
CA GLU A 198 6.50 13.42 -12.76
C GLU A 198 5.03 13.43 -13.15
N ARG A 199 4.23 12.45 -12.68
CA ARG A 199 2.79 12.44 -12.91
C ARG A 199 2.08 13.65 -12.32
N GLU A 200 2.58 14.22 -11.23
CA GLU A 200 2.00 15.43 -10.64
C GLU A 200 2.43 16.70 -11.41
N ARG A 201 3.68 16.76 -11.91
CA ARG A 201 4.13 17.79 -12.85
C ARG A 201 3.28 17.81 -14.12
N ASP A 202 2.95 16.64 -14.69
CA ASP A 202 2.04 16.51 -15.83
C ASP A 202 0.68 17.17 -15.56
N ARG A 203 0.18 17.07 -14.31
CA ARG A 203 -1.11 17.63 -13.88
C ARG A 203 -1.04 19.13 -13.63
N ILE A 204 0.03 19.63 -13.01
CA ILE A 204 0.28 21.06 -12.81
C ILE A 204 0.45 21.80 -14.15
N ALA A 205 1.12 21.16 -15.12
CA ALA A 205 1.31 21.68 -16.48
C ALA A 205 0.06 21.53 -17.38
N PHE A 206 -0.91 20.70 -16.99
CA PHE A 206 -2.09 20.42 -17.80
C PHE A 206 -2.98 21.66 -17.96
N ARG A 207 -3.50 21.89 -19.16
CA ARG A 207 -4.55 22.89 -19.43
C ARG A 207 -5.72 22.19 -20.12
N SER A 208 -6.91 22.36 -19.54
CA SER A 208 -8.15 21.79 -20.07
C SER A 208 -8.49 22.41 -21.43
N ALA A 209 -9.10 21.60 -22.29
CA ALA A 209 -9.80 22.04 -23.49
C ALA A 209 -11.25 21.55 -23.42
N GLU A 210 -12.18 22.45 -23.73
CA GLU A 210 -13.57 22.11 -23.91
C GLU A 210 -13.82 21.62 -25.34
N TYR A 211 -14.65 20.60 -25.49
CA TYR A 211 -15.09 20.08 -26.77
C TYR A 211 -16.50 19.53 -26.65
N TRP A 212 -17.31 19.73 -27.68
CA TRP A 212 -18.69 19.29 -27.70
C TRP A 212 -18.92 18.19 -28.75
N ASP A 213 -19.80 17.25 -28.44
CA ASP A 213 -20.42 16.37 -29.42
C ASP A 213 -21.94 16.35 -29.24
N LEU A 214 -22.65 15.52 -30.01
CA LEU A 214 -24.09 15.31 -29.82
C LEU A 214 -24.34 13.84 -29.48
N THR A 215 -25.19 13.57 -28.49
CA THR A 215 -25.81 12.24 -28.34
C THR A 215 -27.21 12.28 -28.95
N GLY A 216 -27.55 11.27 -29.75
CA GLY A 216 -28.88 11.12 -30.33
C GLY A 216 -29.51 9.80 -29.92
N VAL A 217 -30.80 9.83 -29.56
CA VAL A 217 -31.62 8.65 -29.28
C VAL A 217 -32.47 8.35 -30.51
N PHE A 218 -32.19 7.24 -31.18
CA PHE A 218 -32.80 6.86 -32.45
C PHE A 218 -33.77 5.70 -32.29
N ALA A 219 -34.99 5.86 -32.81
CA ALA A 219 -36.03 4.84 -32.85
C ALA A 219 -36.12 4.17 -34.22
N THR A 220 -36.26 2.84 -34.24
CA THR A 220 -36.42 2.03 -35.46
C THR A 220 -37.85 1.98 -36.00
N GLY A 221 -38.79 2.67 -35.36
CA GLY A 221 -40.23 2.61 -35.68
C GLY A 221 -40.91 1.29 -35.29
N ARG A 222 -40.17 0.30 -34.80
CA ARG A 222 -40.69 -1.01 -34.35
C ARG A 222 -40.80 -1.03 -32.83
N ALA A 223 -41.80 -1.75 -32.31
CA ALA A 223 -41.77 -2.22 -30.94
C ALA A 223 -40.65 -3.26 -30.80
N GLY A 224 -39.84 -3.16 -29.75
CA GLY A 224 -38.70 -4.04 -29.52
C GLY A 224 -38.61 -4.48 -28.06
N ASP A 225 -37.70 -5.41 -27.78
CA ASP A 225 -37.51 -6.04 -26.47
C ASP A 225 -36.06 -5.93 -25.96
N THR A 226 -35.67 -6.75 -24.98
CA THR A 226 -34.30 -6.76 -24.43
C THR A 226 -33.27 -7.42 -25.34
N SER A 227 -33.70 -8.10 -26.41
CA SER A 227 -32.86 -8.76 -27.40
C SER A 227 -32.72 -7.96 -28.70
N ASP A 228 -33.78 -7.29 -29.15
CA ASP A 228 -33.83 -6.34 -30.28
C ASP A 228 -34.48 -5.02 -29.81
N PRO A 229 -33.70 -4.08 -29.23
CA PRO A 229 -34.25 -2.88 -28.58
C PRO A 229 -34.73 -1.85 -29.60
N GLY A 230 -36.02 -1.48 -29.52
CA GLY A 230 -36.67 -0.59 -30.50
C GLY A 230 -36.05 0.81 -30.64
N THR A 231 -35.29 1.25 -29.62
CA THR A 231 -34.54 2.51 -29.59
C THR A 231 -33.08 2.28 -29.17
N PHE A 232 -32.16 3.14 -29.61
CA PHE A 232 -30.75 3.08 -29.24
C PHE A 232 -30.05 4.44 -29.29
N GLY A 233 -29.09 4.65 -28.38
CA GLY A 233 -28.24 5.85 -28.38
C GLY A 233 -27.04 5.73 -29.31
N ALA A 234 -26.76 6.77 -30.08
CA ALA A 234 -25.57 6.95 -30.92
C ALA A 234 -24.93 8.33 -30.64
N ARG A 235 -23.63 8.50 -30.94
CA ARG A 235 -22.95 9.82 -30.81
C ARG A 235 -22.49 10.35 -32.15
N LEU A 236 -22.49 11.67 -32.30
CA LEU A 236 -21.95 12.36 -33.46
C LEU A 236 -20.45 12.03 -33.61
N THR A 237 -20.06 11.64 -34.83
CA THR A 237 -18.68 11.25 -35.14
C THR A 237 -18.08 12.05 -36.29
N ALA A 238 -18.89 12.56 -37.22
CA ALA A 238 -18.43 13.49 -38.25
C ALA A 238 -19.53 14.49 -38.64
N VAL A 239 -19.11 15.63 -39.19
CA VAL A 239 -19.97 16.60 -39.89
C VAL A 239 -19.27 16.98 -41.20
N ASP A 240 -19.97 16.96 -42.32
CA ASP A 240 -19.45 17.23 -43.66
C ASP A 240 -18.18 16.41 -43.98
N GLY A 241 -18.17 15.14 -43.55
CA GLY A 241 -17.04 14.21 -43.66
C GLY A 241 -15.86 14.47 -42.70
N ARG A 242 -15.83 15.60 -41.98
CA ARG A 242 -14.80 15.91 -40.98
C ARG A 242 -15.13 15.26 -39.65
N ARG A 243 -14.23 14.43 -39.13
CA ARG A 243 -14.41 13.76 -37.82
C ARG A 243 -14.47 14.78 -36.69
N VAL A 244 -15.44 14.67 -35.79
CA VAL A 244 -15.54 15.51 -34.58
C VAL A 244 -14.36 15.24 -33.63
N ALA A 245 -13.83 16.30 -33.03
CA ALA A 245 -12.75 16.26 -32.06
C ALA A 245 -13.21 15.61 -30.75
N GLN A 246 -12.36 14.77 -30.18
CA GLN A 246 -12.57 14.11 -28.89
C GLN A 246 -11.36 14.36 -27.99
N GLY A 247 -11.45 14.09 -26.69
CA GLY A 247 -10.39 14.45 -25.73
C GLY A 247 -8.97 13.91 -26.06
N ARG A 248 -8.85 12.83 -26.84
CA ARG A 248 -7.58 12.29 -27.36
C ARG A 248 -6.88 13.19 -28.39
N ASP A 249 -7.63 14.07 -29.04
CA ASP A 249 -7.18 14.93 -30.16
C ASP A 249 -6.56 16.24 -29.68
N PHE A 250 -6.56 16.49 -28.36
CA PHE A 250 -5.92 17.64 -27.73
C PHE A 250 -4.57 17.28 -27.08
N THR A 251 -3.64 18.23 -27.00
CA THR A 251 -2.40 18.14 -26.24
C THR A 251 -2.66 18.27 -24.73
N SER A 252 -1.63 18.06 -23.90
CA SER A 252 -1.66 18.43 -22.48
C SER A 252 -1.83 19.93 -22.23
N THR A 253 -1.54 20.77 -23.23
CA THR A 253 -1.73 22.24 -23.22
C THR A 253 -3.10 22.67 -23.77
N GLY A 254 -4.03 21.75 -24.00
CA GLY A 254 -5.38 22.04 -24.51
C GLY A 254 -5.44 22.43 -26.00
N GLN A 255 -4.33 22.32 -26.74
CA GLN A 255 -4.27 22.66 -28.17
C GLN A 255 -4.64 21.46 -29.04
N LEU A 256 -5.28 21.71 -30.19
CA LEU A 256 -5.68 20.66 -31.12
C LEU A 256 -4.45 20.08 -31.85
N LYS A 257 -4.27 18.75 -31.82
CA LYS A 257 -3.09 18.04 -32.38
C LYS A 257 -2.99 18.09 -33.91
N GLY A 258 -4.05 18.49 -34.63
CA GLY A 258 -4.03 18.59 -36.09
C GLY A 258 -5.35 19.09 -36.67
N ALA A 259 -5.27 19.83 -37.79
CA ALA A 259 -6.39 20.57 -38.38
C ALA A 259 -7.48 19.72 -39.07
N GLN A 260 -7.31 18.38 -39.18
CA GLN A 260 -8.24 17.53 -39.93
C GLN A 260 -9.51 17.10 -39.16
N VAL A 261 -9.59 17.38 -37.85
CA VAL A 261 -10.84 17.19 -37.09
C VAL A 261 -11.68 18.48 -37.07
N LEU A 262 -12.95 18.35 -36.74
CA LEU A 262 -13.86 19.46 -36.44
C LEU A 262 -13.97 19.62 -34.92
N HIS A 263 -13.44 20.71 -34.39
CA HIS A 263 -13.69 21.13 -33.01
C HIS A 263 -15.04 21.84 -32.98
N LEU A 264 -15.99 21.32 -32.19
CA LEU A 264 -17.26 21.98 -31.88
C LEU A 264 -17.20 22.62 -30.49
N ASP A 265 -17.74 23.82 -30.39
CA ASP A 265 -18.04 24.55 -29.17
C ASP A 265 -19.53 24.44 -28.82
N GLU A 266 -19.94 25.06 -27.71
CA GLU A 266 -21.32 25.04 -27.22
C GLU A 266 -22.32 25.60 -28.25
N ALA A 267 -21.93 26.68 -28.94
CA ALA A 267 -22.76 27.35 -29.94
C ALA A 267 -22.91 26.51 -31.21
N GLY A 268 -21.81 25.97 -31.74
CA GLY A 268 -21.80 25.12 -32.93
C GLY A 268 -22.52 23.78 -32.70
N ALA A 269 -22.38 23.19 -31.51
CA ALA A 269 -23.10 21.98 -31.13
C ALA A 269 -24.60 22.24 -30.96
N ARG A 270 -25.03 23.24 -30.17
CA ARG A 270 -26.47 23.57 -30.03
C ARG A 270 -27.10 23.99 -31.36
N GLY A 271 -26.38 24.76 -32.18
CA GLY A 271 -26.84 25.13 -33.51
C GLY A 271 -27.06 23.91 -34.42
N LEU A 272 -26.17 22.92 -34.38
CA LEU A 272 -26.33 21.66 -35.11
C LEU A 272 -27.48 20.80 -34.54
N ALA A 273 -27.64 20.72 -33.22
CA ALA A 273 -28.76 19.98 -32.60
C ALA A 273 -30.12 20.56 -33.03
N THR A 274 -30.28 21.88 -32.97
CA THR A 274 -31.50 22.57 -33.44
C THR A 274 -31.74 22.35 -34.94
N ALA A 275 -30.69 22.43 -35.77
CA ALA A 275 -30.81 22.19 -37.20
C ALA A 275 -31.10 20.71 -37.55
N LEU A 276 -30.91 19.78 -36.62
CA LEU A 276 -31.20 18.36 -36.77
C LEU A 276 -32.57 17.93 -36.21
N ALA A 277 -33.30 18.80 -35.51
CA ALA A 277 -34.52 18.43 -34.76
C ALA A 277 -35.59 17.71 -35.63
N ASP A 278 -35.94 18.29 -36.78
CA ASP A 278 -36.92 17.72 -37.72
C ASP A 278 -36.27 16.87 -38.84
N THR A 279 -35.02 16.42 -38.65
CA THR A 279 -34.28 15.67 -39.70
C THR A 279 -34.71 14.21 -39.76
N ALA A 280 -34.99 13.72 -40.97
CA ALA A 280 -35.14 12.29 -41.23
C ALA A 280 -33.76 11.61 -41.29
N PHE A 281 -33.51 10.63 -40.42
CA PHE A 281 -32.24 9.91 -40.37
C PHE A 281 -32.31 8.57 -41.10
N THR A 282 -31.18 8.11 -41.61
CA THR A 282 -31.03 6.80 -42.27
C THR A 282 -29.78 6.06 -41.81
N VAL A 283 -29.84 4.73 -41.79
CA VAL A 283 -28.66 3.88 -41.55
C VAL A 283 -27.75 3.90 -42.79
N ARG A 284 -26.52 4.38 -42.63
CA ARG A 284 -25.48 4.47 -43.68
C ARG A 284 -24.69 3.20 -43.88
N SER A 285 -24.46 2.44 -42.81
CA SER A 285 -23.83 1.13 -42.86
C SER A 285 -24.02 0.39 -41.54
N VAL A 286 -23.92 -0.94 -41.61
CA VAL A 286 -23.92 -1.84 -40.44
C VAL A 286 -22.75 -2.80 -40.57
N GLU A 287 -21.70 -2.59 -39.77
CA GLU A 287 -20.56 -3.49 -39.72
C GLU A 287 -20.68 -4.44 -38.54
N SER A 288 -20.86 -5.74 -38.81
CA SER A 288 -20.74 -6.81 -37.80
C SER A 288 -19.40 -7.53 -37.96
N LYS A 289 -18.61 -7.57 -36.87
CA LYS A 289 -17.28 -8.19 -36.84
C LYS A 289 -17.19 -9.18 -35.67
N PRO A 290 -16.92 -10.48 -35.90
CA PRO A 290 -16.75 -11.44 -34.83
C PRO A 290 -15.47 -11.11 -34.04
N TYR A 291 -15.53 -11.23 -32.72
CA TYR A 291 -14.39 -11.05 -31.82
C TYR A 291 -14.16 -12.26 -30.93
N ARG A 292 -12.91 -12.38 -30.45
CA ARG A 292 -12.45 -13.43 -29.55
C ARG A 292 -11.60 -12.80 -28.45
N ARG A 293 -11.94 -13.06 -27.18
CA ARG A 293 -11.19 -12.61 -26.01
C ARG A 293 -10.61 -13.83 -25.30
N SER A 294 -9.29 -13.93 -25.30
CA SER A 294 -8.57 -15.03 -24.63
C SER A 294 -8.66 -14.90 -23.11
N PRO A 295 -8.67 -16.00 -22.34
CA PRO A 295 -8.60 -15.95 -20.89
C PRO A 295 -7.26 -15.38 -20.43
N TYR A 296 -7.29 -14.50 -19.43
CA TYR A 296 -6.09 -13.92 -18.84
C TYR A 296 -5.16 -14.99 -18.23
N ALA A 297 -3.87 -14.68 -18.17
CA ALA A 297 -2.86 -15.55 -17.57
C ALA A 297 -3.11 -15.78 -16.05
N PRO A 298 -2.64 -16.91 -15.49
CA PRO A 298 -2.53 -17.13 -14.05
C PRO A 298 -1.84 -15.97 -13.32
N PHE A 299 -2.10 -15.81 -12.03
CA PHE A 299 -1.52 -14.68 -11.28
C PHE A 299 -0.01 -14.81 -11.10
N ARG A 300 0.71 -13.77 -11.51
CA ARG A 300 2.01 -13.38 -10.92
C ARG A 300 1.80 -12.30 -9.85
N THR A 301 2.80 -12.02 -9.02
CA THR A 301 2.66 -11.16 -7.82
C THR A 301 2.06 -9.78 -8.10
N THR A 302 2.47 -9.13 -9.19
CA THR A 302 2.00 -7.81 -9.61
C THR A 302 0.53 -7.83 -10.03
N THR A 303 0.15 -8.77 -10.89
CA THR A 303 -1.25 -8.97 -11.32
C THR A 303 -2.17 -9.31 -10.14
N LEU A 304 -1.69 -10.06 -9.14
CA LEU A 304 -2.42 -10.32 -7.90
C LEU A 304 -2.59 -9.05 -7.05
N GLN A 305 -1.55 -8.23 -6.92
CA GLN A 305 -1.62 -6.95 -6.20
C GLN A 305 -2.59 -5.98 -6.87
N GLN A 306 -2.56 -5.88 -8.21
CA GLN A 306 -3.50 -5.07 -8.99
C GLN A 306 -4.96 -5.51 -8.77
N GLU A 307 -5.29 -6.78 -9.04
CA GLU A 307 -6.67 -7.26 -8.97
C GLU A 307 -7.20 -7.33 -7.53
N ALA A 308 -6.34 -7.60 -6.53
CA ALA A 308 -6.72 -7.48 -5.12
C ALA A 308 -6.99 -6.01 -4.71
N SER A 309 -6.33 -5.03 -5.34
CA SER A 309 -6.67 -3.62 -5.15
C SER A 309 -8.04 -3.31 -5.76
N ARG A 310 -8.21 -3.57 -7.07
CA ARG A 310 -9.43 -3.24 -7.82
C ARG A 310 -10.68 -3.94 -7.29
N LYS A 311 -10.59 -5.25 -6.96
CA LYS A 311 -11.75 -6.07 -6.58
C LYS A 311 -11.93 -6.26 -5.08
N LEU A 312 -10.85 -6.20 -4.27
CA LEU A 312 -10.92 -6.46 -2.83
C LEU A 312 -10.69 -5.21 -1.95
N GLY A 313 -10.19 -4.11 -2.51
CA GLY A 313 -9.81 -2.90 -1.78
C GLY A 313 -8.49 -3.03 -1.02
N PHE A 314 -7.63 -3.98 -1.39
CA PHE A 314 -6.36 -4.23 -0.71
C PHE A 314 -5.20 -3.43 -1.31
N GLY A 315 -4.46 -2.70 -0.47
CA GLY A 315 -3.12 -2.23 -0.83
C GLY A 315 -2.12 -3.39 -0.91
N ALA A 316 -1.03 -3.23 -1.66
CA ALA A 316 -0.02 -4.26 -1.91
C ALA A 316 0.52 -4.88 -0.61
N LYS A 317 0.78 -4.04 0.40
CA LYS A 317 1.22 -4.44 1.76
C LYS A 317 0.20 -5.36 2.46
N ALA A 318 -1.10 -5.16 2.23
CA ALA A 318 -2.17 -6.01 2.76
C ALA A 318 -2.31 -7.31 1.95
N THR A 319 -2.33 -7.22 0.62
CA THR A 319 -2.40 -8.39 -0.29
C THR A 319 -1.29 -9.39 0.02
N MET A 320 -0.04 -8.94 0.12
CA MET A 320 1.10 -9.83 0.42
C MET A 320 1.03 -10.43 1.82
N GLN A 321 0.54 -9.68 2.82
CA GLN A 321 0.32 -10.21 4.18
C GLN A 321 -0.82 -11.22 4.28
N VAL A 322 -1.76 -11.25 3.33
CA VAL A 322 -2.81 -12.27 3.25
C VAL A 322 -2.31 -13.47 2.45
N ALA A 323 -1.65 -13.23 1.30
CA ALA A 323 -1.06 -14.27 0.47
C ALA A 323 -0.01 -15.10 1.23
N GLN A 324 0.88 -14.46 2.00
CA GLN A 324 1.84 -15.19 2.85
C GLN A 324 1.15 -16.14 3.84
N LYS A 325 0.03 -15.74 4.46
CA LYS A 325 -0.72 -16.62 5.38
C LYS A 325 -1.35 -17.79 4.65
N LEU A 326 -1.85 -17.59 3.43
CA LEU A 326 -2.38 -18.66 2.59
C LEU A 326 -1.27 -19.66 2.23
N TYR A 327 -0.10 -19.19 1.79
CA TYR A 327 1.07 -20.04 1.48
C TYR A 327 1.58 -20.80 2.72
N GLU A 328 1.81 -20.13 3.85
CA GLU A 328 2.30 -20.75 5.10
C GLU A 328 1.38 -21.84 5.69
N ASN A 329 0.08 -21.80 5.34
CA ASN A 329 -0.92 -22.80 5.72
C ASN A 329 -1.28 -23.74 4.55
N GLY A 330 -0.49 -23.77 3.48
CA GLY A 330 -0.60 -24.72 2.36
C GLY A 330 -1.85 -24.54 1.50
N PHE A 331 -2.40 -23.33 1.39
CA PHE A 331 -3.54 -23.03 0.52
C PHE A 331 -3.13 -22.62 -0.89
N ILE A 332 -2.00 -21.92 -1.07
CA ILE A 332 -1.51 -21.45 -2.38
C ILE A 332 -0.02 -21.71 -2.56
N THR A 333 0.43 -21.73 -3.82
CA THR A 333 1.85 -21.67 -4.21
C THR A 333 2.52 -20.36 -3.74
N TYR A 334 3.84 -20.30 -3.87
CA TYR A 334 4.64 -19.15 -3.42
C TYR A 334 4.18 -17.82 -4.03
N MET A 335 3.94 -16.82 -3.17
CA MET A 335 3.29 -15.56 -3.57
C MET A 335 4.23 -14.50 -4.15
N ARG A 336 5.54 -14.77 -4.23
CA ARG A 336 6.55 -13.91 -4.88
C ARG A 336 7.02 -14.62 -6.14
N THR A 337 6.51 -14.18 -7.30
CA THR A 337 6.85 -14.74 -8.61
C THR A 337 6.48 -13.75 -9.71
N ASP A 338 7.28 -13.69 -10.76
CA ASP A 338 6.99 -13.07 -12.06
C ASP A 338 6.36 -14.07 -13.06
N SER A 339 6.45 -15.37 -12.75
CA SER A 339 5.96 -16.48 -13.57
C SER A 339 4.43 -16.53 -13.66
N THR A 340 3.96 -16.85 -14.86
CA THR A 340 2.56 -17.20 -15.16
C THR A 340 2.38 -18.67 -15.53
N THR A 341 3.45 -19.47 -15.42
CA THR A 341 3.48 -20.90 -15.76
C THR A 341 2.68 -21.71 -14.74
N LEU A 342 1.98 -22.75 -15.20
CA LEU A 342 1.39 -23.78 -14.34
C LEU A 342 2.08 -25.12 -14.61
N SER A 343 2.23 -25.92 -13.56
CA SER A 343 2.68 -27.31 -13.60
C SER A 343 1.62 -28.20 -14.24
N GLU A 344 2.03 -29.36 -14.78
CA GLU A 344 1.09 -30.30 -15.42
C GLU A 344 -0.01 -30.79 -14.47
N THR A 345 0.32 -30.99 -13.19
CA THR A 345 -0.63 -31.34 -12.13
C THR A 345 -1.63 -30.21 -11.86
N ALA A 346 -1.18 -28.96 -11.80
CA ALA A 346 -2.06 -27.80 -11.64
C ALA A 346 -2.95 -27.55 -12.88
N VAL A 347 -2.42 -27.78 -14.07
CA VAL A 347 -3.18 -27.74 -15.33
C VAL A 347 -4.26 -28.81 -15.32
N ALA A 348 -3.95 -30.04 -14.91
CA ALA A 348 -4.94 -31.11 -14.76
C ALA A 348 -6.01 -30.76 -13.71
N ALA A 349 -5.60 -30.25 -12.55
CA ALA A 349 -6.51 -29.82 -11.47
C ALA A 349 -7.47 -28.70 -11.92
N ALA A 350 -6.95 -27.69 -12.62
CA ALA A 350 -7.74 -26.60 -13.18
C ALA A 350 -8.73 -27.10 -14.23
N ARG A 351 -8.29 -27.95 -15.18
CA ARG A 351 -9.14 -28.53 -16.23
C ARG A 351 -10.24 -29.45 -15.67
N ALA A 352 -9.96 -30.18 -14.60
CA ALA A 352 -10.96 -30.96 -13.87
C ALA A 352 -12.02 -30.05 -13.23
N GLN A 353 -11.61 -28.95 -12.57
CA GLN A 353 -12.53 -27.95 -12.00
C GLN A 353 -13.37 -27.25 -13.07
N VAL A 354 -12.80 -26.92 -14.24
CA VAL A 354 -13.57 -26.39 -15.39
C VAL A 354 -14.69 -27.35 -15.78
N THR A 355 -14.35 -28.63 -15.96
CA THR A 355 -15.30 -29.67 -16.36
C THR A 355 -16.40 -29.89 -15.33
N GLN A 356 -16.05 -29.91 -14.04
CA GLN A 356 -16.98 -30.16 -12.93
C GLN A 356 -17.96 -29.01 -12.66
N LEU A 357 -17.56 -27.75 -12.91
CA LEU A 357 -18.34 -26.57 -12.50
C LEU A 357 -18.97 -25.81 -13.68
N TYR A 358 -18.41 -25.93 -14.88
CA TYR A 358 -18.89 -25.23 -16.07
C TYR A 358 -19.32 -26.15 -17.22
N GLY A 359 -18.89 -27.42 -17.20
CA GLY A 359 -19.16 -28.42 -18.24
C GLY A 359 -18.06 -28.52 -19.29
N ALA A 360 -18.05 -29.63 -20.04
CA ALA A 360 -17.04 -29.90 -21.07
C ALA A 360 -17.00 -28.83 -22.18
N ASP A 361 -18.13 -28.19 -22.49
CA ASP A 361 -18.20 -27.13 -23.49
C ASP A 361 -17.34 -25.91 -23.15
N PHE A 362 -17.00 -25.70 -21.87
CA PHE A 362 -16.13 -24.62 -21.42
C PHE A 362 -14.65 -25.02 -21.35
N LEU A 363 -14.30 -26.30 -21.60
CA LEU A 363 -12.93 -26.81 -21.60
C LEU A 363 -12.32 -26.78 -23.02
N PRO A 364 -11.16 -26.15 -23.26
CA PRO A 364 -10.48 -26.21 -24.55
C PRO A 364 -9.79 -27.57 -24.73
N ASP A 365 -9.82 -28.11 -25.95
CA ASP A 365 -9.34 -29.47 -26.26
C ASP A 365 -7.88 -29.68 -25.80
N LYS A 366 -7.02 -28.69 -26.09
CA LYS A 366 -5.63 -28.64 -25.61
C LYS A 366 -5.52 -27.78 -24.34
N PRO A 367 -4.62 -28.11 -23.39
CA PRO A 367 -4.26 -27.22 -22.29
C PRO A 367 -3.74 -25.86 -22.75
N ARG A 368 -3.89 -24.83 -21.91
CA ARG A 368 -3.30 -23.50 -22.18
C ARG A 368 -1.98 -23.32 -21.46
N THR A 369 -0.94 -23.01 -22.21
CA THR A 369 0.38 -22.63 -21.72
C THR A 369 0.54 -21.11 -21.79
N TYR A 370 1.02 -20.50 -20.70
CA TYR A 370 1.25 -19.05 -20.60
C TYR A 370 2.74 -18.77 -20.45
N ALA A 371 3.42 -18.60 -21.58
CA ALA A 371 4.84 -18.27 -21.64
C ALA A 371 5.08 -16.81 -21.21
N GLY A 372 5.58 -16.61 -19.99
CA GLY A 372 6.11 -15.31 -19.55
C GLY A 372 7.55 -15.11 -20.01
N LYS A 373 7.95 -13.86 -20.28
CA LYS A 373 9.36 -13.46 -20.36
C LYS A 373 9.97 -13.39 -18.94
N VAL A 374 10.12 -14.52 -18.28
CA VAL A 374 10.80 -14.63 -16.97
C VAL A 374 12.28 -14.33 -17.20
N LYS A 375 12.75 -13.14 -16.81
CA LYS A 375 14.14 -12.71 -17.01
C LYS A 375 15.13 -13.47 -16.12
N ASN A 376 14.70 -14.01 -14.98
CA ASN A 376 15.55 -14.76 -14.07
C ASN A 376 15.14 -16.24 -13.96
N ALA A 377 15.77 -17.08 -14.79
CA ALA A 377 15.53 -18.53 -14.83
C ALA A 377 15.89 -19.30 -13.54
N GLN A 378 16.48 -18.66 -12.51
CA GLN A 378 16.66 -19.30 -11.19
C GLN A 378 15.47 -19.10 -10.23
N GLU A 379 14.62 -18.09 -10.45
CA GLU A 379 13.32 -17.99 -9.76
C GLU A 379 12.30 -18.85 -10.53
N ALA A 380 12.58 -20.17 -10.59
CA ALA A 380 11.81 -21.20 -11.30
C ALA A 380 10.47 -21.54 -10.62
N HIS A 381 9.75 -20.51 -10.21
CA HIS A 381 8.50 -20.57 -9.49
C HIS A 381 7.32 -20.82 -10.46
N GLU A 382 6.30 -21.47 -9.93
CA GLU A 382 4.99 -21.55 -10.56
C GLU A 382 4.18 -20.28 -10.26
N ALA A 383 3.19 -19.98 -11.11
CA ALA A 383 2.21 -18.94 -10.84
C ALA A 383 1.50 -19.12 -9.49
N ILE A 384 0.95 -18.03 -8.97
CA ILE A 384 0.16 -18.02 -7.75
C ILE A 384 -1.20 -18.68 -8.04
N ARG A 385 -1.36 -19.91 -7.52
CA ARG A 385 -2.49 -20.81 -7.72
C ARG A 385 -2.92 -21.47 -6.41
N PRO A 386 -4.08 -22.15 -6.35
CA PRO A 386 -4.38 -23.08 -5.26
C PRO A 386 -3.34 -24.21 -5.15
N SER A 387 -3.04 -24.62 -3.92
CA SER A 387 -2.14 -25.75 -3.65
C SER A 387 -2.80 -27.12 -3.83
N GLY A 388 -1.98 -28.12 -4.16
CA GLY A 388 -2.35 -29.52 -4.30
C GLY A 388 -2.66 -29.97 -5.73
N ASP A 389 -2.56 -31.28 -5.93
CA ASP A 389 -3.03 -32.04 -7.09
C ASP A 389 -4.55 -31.97 -7.28
N ARG A 390 -5.30 -31.82 -6.19
CA ARG A 390 -6.72 -31.46 -6.20
C ARG A 390 -6.92 -30.09 -5.53
N PHE A 391 -7.23 -29.07 -6.32
CA PHE A 391 -7.63 -27.77 -5.78
C PHE A 391 -8.86 -27.94 -4.89
N ARG A 392 -8.78 -27.42 -3.66
CA ARG A 392 -9.95 -27.21 -2.80
C ARG A 392 -10.82 -26.12 -3.41
N THR A 393 -12.14 -26.29 -3.42
CA THR A 393 -13.03 -25.17 -3.77
C THR A 393 -12.99 -24.12 -2.64
N PRO A 394 -13.33 -22.84 -2.88
CA PRO A 394 -13.36 -21.83 -1.84
C PRO A 394 -14.21 -22.25 -0.60
N ALA A 395 -15.33 -22.94 -0.83
CA ALA A 395 -16.20 -23.47 0.23
C ALA A 395 -15.53 -24.58 1.06
N GLU A 396 -14.73 -25.46 0.45
CA GLU A 396 -14.01 -26.54 1.15
C GLU A 396 -12.86 -26.05 2.03
N THR A 397 -12.40 -24.79 1.87
CA THR A 397 -11.22 -24.29 2.58
C THR A 397 -11.42 -24.06 4.08
N GLY A 398 -12.66 -23.78 4.51
CA GLY A 398 -12.95 -23.27 5.86
C GLY A 398 -12.37 -21.88 6.15
N LEU A 399 -11.86 -21.16 5.15
CA LEU A 399 -11.34 -19.81 5.31
C LEU A 399 -12.48 -18.79 5.50
N THR A 400 -12.17 -17.66 6.13
CA THR A 400 -13.13 -16.55 6.34
C THR A 400 -12.45 -15.20 6.16
N GLY A 401 -13.24 -14.18 5.77
CA GLY A 401 -12.75 -12.81 5.62
C GLY A 401 -11.70 -12.68 4.51
N ASP A 402 -10.68 -11.85 4.72
CA ASP A 402 -9.73 -11.48 3.65
C ASP A 402 -8.93 -12.67 3.09
N GLN A 403 -8.66 -13.70 3.90
CA GLN A 403 -8.04 -14.94 3.42
C GLN A 403 -8.95 -15.71 2.45
N PHE A 404 -10.26 -15.78 2.75
CA PHE A 404 -11.23 -16.37 1.83
C PHE A 404 -11.30 -15.56 0.52
N ARG A 405 -11.45 -14.23 0.63
CA ARG A 405 -11.60 -13.32 -0.51
C ARG A 405 -10.40 -13.38 -1.46
N LEU A 406 -9.17 -13.41 -0.93
CA LEU A 406 -7.97 -13.53 -1.77
C LEU A 406 -7.79 -14.94 -2.33
N TYR A 407 -8.12 -15.99 -1.56
CA TYR A 407 -8.09 -17.36 -2.05
C TYR A 407 -9.10 -17.59 -3.19
N GLU A 408 -10.32 -17.10 -3.04
CA GLU A 408 -11.37 -17.17 -4.06
C GLU A 408 -10.95 -16.46 -5.34
N LEU A 409 -10.34 -15.26 -5.23
CA LEU A 409 -9.80 -14.52 -6.37
C LEU A 409 -8.74 -15.33 -7.11
N ILE A 410 -7.77 -15.91 -6.38
CA ILE A 410 -6.71 -16.76 -6.93
C ILE A 410 -7.30 -18.01 -7.61
N TRP A 411 -8.19 -18.73 -6.92
CA TRP A 411 -8.84 -19.93 -7.44
C TRP A 411 -9.64 -19.64 -8.73
N LYS A 412 -10.45 -18.57 -8.75
CA LYS A 412 -11.22 -18.18 -9.94
C LYS A 412 -10.31 -17.86 -11.13
N ARG A 413 -9.20 -17.14 -10.89
CA ARG A 413 -8.21 -16.79 -11.92
C ARG A 413 -7.53 -18.02 -12.49
N THR A 414 -7.09 -18.96 -11.65
CA THR A 414 -6.43 -20.20 -12.11
C THR A 414 -7.39 -21.06 -12.94
N VAL A 415 -8.64 -21.25 -12.50
CA VAL A 415 -9.63 -22.04 -13.25
C VAL A 415 -9.98 -21.38 -14.58
N ALA A 416 -10.24 -20.06 -14.59
CA ALA A 416 -10.51 -19.30 -15.80
C ALA A 416 -9.40 -19.40 -16.85
N SER A 417 -8.13 -19.42 -16.43
CA SER A 417 -6.97 -19.56 -17.32
C SER A 417 -6.94 -20.88 -18.13
N GLN A 418 -7.76 -21.88 -17.79
CA GLN A 418 -7.85 -23.15 -18.52
C GLN A 418 -9.20 -23.35 -19.22
N MET A 419 -10.00 -22.29 -19.40
CA MET A 419 -11.30 -22.33 -20.09
C MET A 419 -11.18 -21.95 -21.58
N LYS A 420 -12.24 -22.17 -22.37
CA LYS A 420 -12.36 -21.64 -23.74
C LYS A 420 -12.42 -20.10 -23.74
N ASP A 421 -12.05 -19.51 -24.87
CA ASP A 421 -12.11 -18.05 -25.07
C ASP A 421 -13.57 -17.59 -25.01
N ALA A 422 -13.80 -16.32 -24.66
CA ALA A 422 -15.09 -15.72 -24.95
C ALA A 422 -15.15 -15.33 -26.43
N VAL A 423 -16.29 -15.52 -27.07
CA VAL A 423 -16.54 -15.08 -28.45
C VAL A 423 -17.89 -14.35 -28.55
N GLY A 424 -17.98 -13.49 -29.54
CA GLY A 424 -19.12 -12.59 -29.72
C GLY A 424 -19.04 -11.79 -31.00
N ASN A 425 -19.99 -10.88 -31.20
CA ASN A 425 -20.00 -9.94 -32.33
C ASN A 425 -19.91 -8.50 -31.80
N SER A 426 -19.00 -7.72 -32.39
CA SER A 426 -18.98 -6.27 -32.27
C SER A 426 -19.75 -5.71 -33.46
N VAL A 427 -20.78 -4.89 -33.19
CA VAL A 427 -21.62 -4.27 -34.22
C VAL A 427 -21.43 -2.77 -34.17
N THR A 428 -21.15 -2.15 -35.32
CA THR A 428 -21.11 -0.70 -35.48
C THR A 428 -22.16 -0.28 -36.49
N VAL A 429 -23.09 0.57 -36.06
CA VAL A 429 -24.12 1.19 -36.91
C VAL A 429 -23.72 2.64 -37.16
N LYS A 430 -23.67 3.05 -38.43
CA LYS A 430 -23.56 4.46 -38.83
C LYS A 430 -24.92 5.01 -39.22
N ILE A 431 -25.23 6.22 -38.79
CA ILE A 431 -26.50 6.91 -39.03
C ILE A 431 -26.20 8.27 -39.66
N GLY A 432 -26.85 8.57 -40.77
CA GLY A 432 -26.78 9.86 -41.45
C GLY A 432 -28.02 10.70 -41.24
N GLY A 433 -27.84 12.02 -41.12
CA GLY A 433 -28.91 13.00 -41.23
C GLY A 433 -28.37 14.30 -41.83
N ARG A 434 -29.08 14.88 -42.80
CA ARG A 434 -28.75 16.22 -43.31
C ARG A 434 -29.58 17.26 -42.56
N ALA A 435 -28.90 18.14 -41.84
CA ALA A 435 -29.50 19.23 -41.10
C ALA A 435 -30.21 20.23 -42.03
N SER A 436 -31.13 21.02 -41.47
CA SER A 436 -31.91 22.03 -42.21
C SER A 436 -31.08 23.16 -42.82
N ASP A 437 -29.85 23.38 -42.32
CA ASP A 437 -28.84 24.29 -42.90
C ASP A 437 -27.95 23.64 -43.97
N GLY A 438 -28.19 22.37 -44.31
CA GLY A 438 -27.50 21.61 -45.35
C GLY A 438 -26.34 20.73 -44.88
N ARG A 439 -25.84 20.92 -43.64
CA ARG A 439 -24.71 20.16 -43.08
C ARG A 439 -25.03 18.66 -42.98
N ASP A 440 -24.06 17.83 -43.33
CA ASP A 440 -24.18 16.37 -43.33
C ASP A 440 -23.64 15.77 -42.02
N ALA A 441 -24.52 15.37 -41.09
CA ALA A 441 -24.15 14.79 -39.82
C ALA A 441 -24.07 13.25 -39.88
N GLU A 442 -23.03 12.68 -39.26
CA GLU A 442 -22.85 11.23 -39.12
C GLU A 442 -22.69 10.83 -37.65
N PHE A 443 -23.69 10.11 -37.14
CA PHE A 443 -23.67 9.50 -35.82
C PHE A 443 -23.21 8.04 -35.91
N SER A 444 -22.58 7.55 -34.84
CA SER A 444 -22.19 6.15 -34.71
C SER A 444 -22.66 5.56 -33.38
N ALA A 445 -23.24 4.36 -33.45
CA ALA A 445 -23.44 3.49 -32.30
C ALA A 445 -22.51 2.29 -32.43
N SER A 446 -21.92 1.87 -31.30
CA SER A 446 -21.16 0.62 -31.21
C SER A 446 -21.74 -0.24 -30.10
N GLY A 447 -21.86 -1.53 -30.38
CA GLY A 447 -22.40 -2.54 -29.47
C GLY A 447 -21.57 -3.82 -29.49
N LYS A 448 -21.72 -4.62 -28.44
CA LYS A 448 -21.08 -5.94 -28.28
C LYS A 448 -22.12 -6.92 -27.76
N THR A 449 -22.16 -8.09 -28.37
CA THR A 449 -22.92 -9.26 -27.89
C THR A 449 -21.96 -10.43 -27.71
N ILE A 450 -22.10 -11.15 -26.60
CA ILE A 450 -21.32 -12.33 -26.26
C ILE A 450 -22.12 -13.56 -26.69
N THR A 451 -21.71 -14.22 -27.76
CA THR A 451 -22.37 -15.45 -28.22
C THR A 451 -21.96 -16.65 -27.38
N PHE A 452 -20.79 -16.60 -26.74
CA PHE A 452 -20.34 -17.58 -25.75
C PHE A 452 -19.35 -16.96 -24.76
N HIS A 453 -19.69 -16.97 -23.46
CA HIS A 453 -18.89 -16.31 -22.41
C HIS A 453 -17.52 -16.94 -22.13
N GLY A 454 -17.32 -18.22 -22.45
CA GLY A 454 -16.08 -18.93 -22.12
C GLY A 454 -15.63 -18.71 -20.68
N PHE A 455 -14.38 -18.30 -20.49
CA PHE A 455 -13.79 -17.99 -19.19
C PHE A 455 -14.47 -16.88 -18.38
N MET A 456 -15.24 -15.97 -19.02
CA MET A 456 -15.89 -14.84 -18.32
C MET A 456 -16.94 -15.31 -17.31
N LYS A 457 -17.50 -16.52 -17.52
CA LYS A 457 -18.39 -17.21 -16.58
C LYS A 457 -17.68 -17.56 -15.24
N ALA A 458 -16.35 -17.48 -15.19
CA ALA A 458 -15.53 -17.69 -13.99
C ALA A 458 -14.76 -16.43 -13.54
N TYR A 459 -14.21 -15.63 -14.47
CA TYR A 459 -13.37 -14.47 -14.15
C TYR A 459 -13.42 -13.37 -15.22
N VAL A 460 -13.51 -12.12 -14.77
CA VAL A 460 -13.38 -10.88 -15.56
C VAL A 460 -12.44 -9.95 -14.80
N GLU A 461 -11.51 -9.25 -15.44
CA GLU A 461 -10.59 -8.30 -14.76
C GLU A 461 -11.31 -7.08 -14.17
N GLY A 462 -10.62 -6.31 -13.31
CA GLY A 462 -11.05 -4.98 -12.94
C GLY A 462 -10.36 -3.92 -13.81
N ALA A 463 -10.99 -2.76 -13.98
CA ALA A 463 -10.34 -1.58 -14.54
C ALA A 463 -9.91 -0.61 -13.42
N ASP A 464 -8.87 0.19 -13.68
CA ASP A 464 -8.46 1.28 -12.78
C ASP A 464 -9.31 2.56 -12.98
N ASP A 465 -9.93 2.72 -14.16
CA ASP A 465 -11.00 3.71 -14.41
C ASP A 465 -12.37 3.10 -14.09
N PRO A 466 -13.15 3.65 -13.14
CA PRO A 466 -14.51 3.18 -12.84
C PRO A 466 -15.51 3.27 -14.00
N ASN A 467 -15.19 4.04 -15.04
CA ASN A 467 -16.07 4.27 -16.21
C ASN A 467 -15.77 3.30 -17.37
N ALA A 468 -14.68 2.53 -17.30
CA ALA A 468 -14.32 1.59 -18.37
C ALA A 468 -15.33 0.45 -18.49
N GLU A 469 -15.68 0.07 -19.73
CA GLU A 469 -16.44 -1.15 -20.00
C GLU A 469 -15.59 -2.37 -19.62
N LEU A 470 -16.10 -3.20 -18.69
CA LEU A 470 -15.52 -4.51 -18.40
C LEU A 470 -15.80 -5.48 -19.56
N ASP A 471 -14.92 -6.47 -19.76
CA ASP A 471 -14.97 -7.38 -20.91
C ASP A 471 -16.26 -8.22 -21.01
N ASP A 472 -17.06 -8.31 -19.94
CA ASP A 472 -18.34 -9.03 -19.85
C ASP A 472 -19.59 -8.17 -20.10
N ARG A 473 -19.43 -6.84 -20.25
CA ARG A 473 -20.57 -5.95 -20.52
C ARG A 473 -21.00 -6.02 -21.98
N GLU A 474 -22.23 -6.49 -22.20
CA GLU A 474 -22.90 -6.32 -23.47
C GLU A 474 -23.49 -4.92 -23.64
N ARG A 475 -23.52 -4.46 -24.90
CA ARG A 475 -24.38 -3.35 -25.34
C ARG A 475 -25.07 -3.82 -26.62
N ARG A 476 -26.35 -4.15 -26.50
CA ARG A 476 -27.16 -4.60 -27.63
C ARG A 476 -27.58 -3.39 -28.48
N LEU A 477 -27.65 -3.59 -29.79
CA LEU A 477 -28.17 -2.64 -30.77
C LEU A 477 -29.26 -3.36 -31.58
N PRO A 478 -30.25 -2.64 -32.13
CA PRO A 478 -31.30 -3.27 -32.92
C PRO A 478 -30.80 -3.91 -34.21
N GLN A 479 -31.58 -4.87 -34.70
CA GLN A 479 -31.43 -5.47 -36.02
C GLN A 479 -31.89 -4.49 -37.10
N VAL A 480 -30.98 -3.64 -37.57
CA VAL A 480 -31.21 -2.68 -38.67
C VAL A 480 -30.37 -3.04 -39.89
N ALA A 481 -30.84 -2.64 -41.07
CA ALA A 481 -30.16 -2.78 -42.36
C ALA A 481 -29.71 -1.42 -42.91
N GLU A 482 -28.81 -1.43 -43.90
CA GLU A 482 -28.43 -0.22 -44.64
C GLU A 482 -29.64 0.33 -45.42
N GLY A 483 -29.86 1.65 -45.32
CA GLY A 483 -31.03 2.32 -45.88
C GLY A 483 -32.26 2.37 -44.96
N ASP A 484 -32.27 1.68 -43.81
CA ASP A 484 -33.37 1.78 -42.83
C ASP A 484 -33.55 3.23 -42.35
N ARG A 485 -34.80 3.67 -42.23
CA ARG A 485 -35.15 4.98 -41.69
C ARG A 485 -35.21 4.94 -40.17
N LEU A 486 -34.65 5.96 -39.53
CA LEU A 486 -34.68 6.16 -38.09
C LEU A 486 -35.33 7.52 -37.77
N ALA A 487 -36.13 7.55 -36.71
CA ALA A 487 -36.61 8.80 -36.13
C ALA A 487 -35.72 9.16 -34.93
N ALA A 488 -35.20 10.39 -34.88
CA ALA A 488 -34.63 10.90 -33.65
C ALA A 488 -35.77 11.19 -32.66
N GLN A 489 -35.66 10.65 -31.44
CA GLN A 489 -36.52 11.01 -30.31
C GLN A 489 -35.96 12.20 -29.55
N GLU A 490 -34.63 12.31 -29.51
CA GLU A 490 -33.87 13.31 -28.79
C GLU A 490 -32.49 13.49 -29.47
N ILE A 491 -32.01 14.73 -29.54
CA ILE A 491 -30.64 15.09 -29.92
C ILE A 491 -30.13 16.08 -28.86
N THR A 492 -29.27 15.63 -27.95
CA THR A 492 -28.62 16.49 -26.94
C THR A 492 -27.31 17.04 -27.46
N ALA A 493 -26.96 18.26 -27.05
CA ALA A 493 -25.60 18.80 -27.19
C ALA A 493 -24.84 18.57 -25.88
N ASP A 494 -23.78 17.77 -25.94
CA ASP A 494 -23.05 17.28 -24.79
C ASP A 494 -21.69 18.00 -24.68
N GLY A 495 -21.49 18.74 -23.60
CA GLY A 495 -20.25 19.47 -23.34
C GLY A 495 -19.25 18.65 -22.53
N HIS A 496 -18.02 18.53 -23.01
CA HIS A 496 -16.95 17.77 -22.38
C HIS A 496 -15.70 18.62 -22.14
N ALA A 497 -14.96 18.30 -21.08
CA ALA A 497 -13.63 18.84 -20.81
C ALA A 497 -12.58 17.74 -20.88
N THR A 498 -11.39 18.05 -21.40
CA THR A 498 -10.23 17.15 -21.27
C THR A 498 -9.79 17.07 -19.80
N LYS A 499 -9.33 15.89 -19.37
CA LYS A 499 -8.99 15.63 -17.96
C LYS A 499 -7.49 15.47 -17.78
N PRO A 500 -6.88 16.05 -16.73
CA PRO A 500 -5.46 15.86 -16.43
C PRO A 500 -5.17 14.37 -16.17
N PRO A 501 -3.95 13.88 -16.48
CA PRO A 501 -3.63 12.47 -16.40
C PRO A 501 -3.86 11.92 -14.98
N ALA A 502 -4.43 10.72 -14.90
CA ALA A 502 -4.80 10.12 -13.63
C ALA A 502 -3.56 9.88 -12.75
N ARG A 503 -3.66 10.26 -11.47
CA ARG A 503 -2.68 9.89 -10.45
C ARG A 503 -2.56 8.38 -10.33
N TYR A 504 -1.40 7.88 -9.94
CA TYR A 504 -1.23 6.46 -9.67
C TYR A 504 -2.08 6.02 -8.47
N THR A 505 -2.60 4.80 -8.52
CA THR A 505 -3.03 4.05 -7.34
C THR A 505 -1.88 3.13 -6.91
N GLU A 506 -2.03 2.36 -5.82
CA GLU A 506 -1.08 1.27 -5.56
C GLU A 506 -1.02 0.28 -6.73
N ALA A 507 -2.16 -0.04 -7.36
CA ALA A 507 -2.21 -0.97 -8.49
C ALA A 507 -1.45 -0.45 -9.72
N SER A 508 -1.72 0.79 -10.15
CA SER A 508 -1.07 1.33 -11.33
C SER A 508 0.39 1.73 -11.09
N LEU A 509 0.81 2.06 -9.86
CA LEU A 509 2.25 2.23 -9.56
C LEU A 509 2.99 0.87 -9.57
N VAL A 510 2.40 -0.22 -9.07
CA VAL A 510 3.00 -1.56 -9.21
C VAL A 510 3.11 -1.96 -10.68
N LYS A 511 2.11 -1.62 -11.51
CA LYS A 511 2.16 -1.84 -12.96
C LYS A 511 3.29 -1.05 -13.62
N GLU A 512 3.39 0.24 -13.36
CA GLU A 512 4.43 1.13 -13.91
C GLU A 512 5.85 0.68 -13.53
N LEU A 513 6.04 0.26 -12.27
CA LEU A 513 7.31 -0.29 -11.78
C LEU A 513 7.66 -1.63 -12.45
N GLU A 514 6.67 -2.47 -12.77
CA GLU A 514 6.87 -3.72 -13.51
C GLU A 514 7.18 -3.46 -15.00
N GLU A 515 6.44 -2.57 -15.66
CA GLU A 515 6.61 -2.27 -17.09
C GLU A 515 7.95 -1.57 -17.40
N ARG A 516 8.55 -0.91 -16.39
CA ARG A 516 9.91 -0.35 -16.42
C ARG A 516 10.97 -1.28 -15.79
N GLU A 517 10.60 -2.49 -15.39
CA GLU A 517 11.49 -3.51 -14.78
C GLU A 517 12.20 -3.06 -13.47
N ILE A 518 11.67 -2.03 -12.81
CA ILE A 518 12.19 -1.42 -11.58
C ILE A 518 11.68 -2.19 -10.36
N GLY A 519 12.59 -2.93 -9.73
CA GLY A 519 12.28 -3.81 -8.60
C GLY A 519 11.81 -5.20 -9.06
N ARG A 520 11.29 -5.98 -8.10
CA ARG A 520 11.02 -7.41 -8.25
C ARG A 520 9.83 -7.82 -7.35
N PRO A 521 9.21 -9.02 -7.52
CA PRO A 521 8.07 -9.49 -6.72
C PRO A 521 8.21 -9.38 -5.20
N SER A 522 9.43 -9.44 -4.68
CA SER A 522 9.75 -9.25 -3.26
C SER A 522 9.68 -7.80 -2.77
N THR A 523 9.82 -6.79 -3.64
CA THR A 523 10.04 -5.39 -3.26
C THR A 523 8.87 -4.43 -3.50
N TYR A 524 7.95 -4.69 -4.45
CA TYR A 524 6.86 -3.76 -4.80
C TYR A 524 6.06 -3.24 -3.58
N ALA A 525 5.62 -4.16 -2.72
CA ALA A 525 4.85 -3.81 -1.52
C ALA A 525 5.66 -3.06 -0.44
N SER A 526 6.99 -3.23 -0.40
CA SER A 526 7.88 -2.48 0.51
C SER A 526 8.29 -1.13 -0.05
N ILE A 527 8.43 -0.97 -1.37
CA ILE A 527 8.69 0.32 -2.03
C ILE A 527 7.54 1.28 -1.72
N ILE A 528 6.30 0.87 -2.04
CA ILE A 528 5.07 1.63 -1.76
C ILE A 528 4.91 1.88 -0.26
N GLY A 529 5.15 0.87 0.56
CA GLY A 529 5.15 1.02 2.01
C GLY A 529 6.12 2.09 2.50
N THR A 530 7.31 2.16 1.92
CA THR A 530 8.39 3.06 2.36
C THR A 530 8.14 4.51 1.95
N ILE A 531 7.69 4.78 0.71
CA ILE A 531 7.38 6.16 0.28
C ILE A 531 6.18 6.76 1.05
N LEU A 532 5.22 5.92 1.46
CA LEU A 532 4.13 6.29 2.36
C LEU A 532 4.61 6.47 3.82
N ASP A 533 5.29 5.47 4.39
CA ASP A 533 5.74 5.47 5.80
C ASP A 533 6.79 6.58 6.09
N ARG A 534 7.40 7.19 5.04
CA ARG A 534 8.32 8.35 5.13
C ARG A 534 7.72 9.71 4.79
N GLY A 535 6.46 9.79 4.35
CA GLY A 535 5.82 11.07 3.98
C GLY A 535 6.27 11.67 2.64
N TYR A 536 6.93 10.89 1.77
CA TYR A 536 7.16 11.30 0.38
C TYR A 536 5.87 11.31 -0.43
N VAL A 537 4.98 10.37 -0.14
CA VAL A 537 3.68 10.22 -0.78
C VAL A 537 2.62 10.09 0.30
N PHE A 538 1.46 10.70 0.10
CA PHE A 538 0.26 10.52 0.90
C PHE A 538 -0.89 9.99 0.03
N LYS A 539 -2.07 9.78 0.63
CA LYS A 539 -3.25 9.23 -0.06
C LYS A 539 -4.44 10.16 0.01
N LYS A 540 -4.95 10.56 -1.15
CA LYS A 540 -6.25 11.22 -1.30
C LYS A 540 -7.21 10.19 -1.93
N GLY A 541 -7.99 9.51 -1.09
CA GLY A 541 -8.76 8.33 -1.48
C GLY A 541 -7.84 7.14 -1.81
N THR A 542 -7.97 6.60 -3.03
CA THR A 542 -7.09 5.54 -3.58
C THR A 542 -5.85 6.09 -4.30
N ALA A 543 -5.83 7.38 -4.63
CA ALA A 543 -4.74 8.02 -5.36
C ALA A 543 -3.53 8.28 -4.45
N LEU A 544 -2.35 8.03 -5.00
CA LEU A 544 -1.04 8.40 -4.45
C LEU A 544 -0.74 9.85 -4.89
N VAL A 545 -0.50 10.72 -3.92
CA VAL A 545 -0.21 12.15 -4.11
C VAL A 545 1.19 12.43 -3.55
N PRO A 546 2.11 13.06 -4.29
CA PRO A 546 3.40 13.45 -3.75
C PRO A 546 3.25 14.64 -2.79
N SER A 547 4.01 14.66 -1.71
CA SER A 547 4.17 15.89 -0.90
C SER A 547 5.12 16.87 -1.59
N PHE A 548 5.03 18.17 -1.28
CA PHE A 548 5.99 19.18 -1.76
C PHE A 548 7.43 18.86 -1.37
N LEU A 549 7.62 18.18 -0.23
CA LEU A 549 8.90 17.62 0.22
C LEU A 549 9.51 16.64 -0.80
N SER A 550 8.68 15.88 -1.53
CA SER A 550 9.15 15.03 -2.64
C SER A 550 9.60 15.83 -3.85
N PHE A 551 9.00 16.99 -4.16
CA PHE A 551 9.50 17.86 -5.23
C PHE A 551 10.91 18.35 -4.93
N ALA A 552 11.20 18.79 -3.69
CA ALA A 552 12.55 19.19 -3.28
C ALA A 552 13.57 18.05 -3.36
N VAL A 553 13.20 16.84 -2.93
CA VAL A 553 14.10 15.66 -2.99
C VAL A 553 14.29 15.16 -4.41
N VAL A 554 13.26 15.18 -5.27
CA VAL A 554 13.37 14.77 -6.67
C VAL A 554 14.18 15.80 -7.47
N ASN A 555 13.93 17.11 -7.30
CA ASN A 555 14.72 18.19 -7.93
C ASN A 555 16.21 18.12 -7.57
N LEU A 556 16.54 17.86 -6.29
CA LEU A 556 17.93 17.63 -5.83
C LEU A 556 18.58 16.43 -6.53
N LEU A 557 17.85 15.32 -6.65
CA LEU A 557 18.37 14.09 -7.23
C LEU A 557 18.46 14.16 -8.75
N GLU A 558 17.54 14.84 -9.43
CA GLU A 558 17.59 15.09 -10.87
C GLU A 558 18.79 15.98 -11.25
N LYS A 559 18.97 17.12 -10.56
CA LYS A 559 20.03 18.10 -10.89
C LYS A 559 21.45 17.67 -10.58
N HIS A 560 21.67 16.87 -9.53
CA HIS A 560 23.02 16.54 -9.03
C HIS A 560 23.33 15.04 -8.96
N PHE A 561 22.32 14.19 -9.14
CA PHE A 561 22.45 12.74 -9.01
C PHE A 561 21.64 11.99 -10.08
N GLY A 562 21.43 12.60 -11.27
CA GLY A 562 20.44 12.15 -12.26
C GLY A 562 20.51 10.65 -12.57
N ARG A 563 21.73 10.11 -12.77
CA ARG A 563 22.01 8.67 -12.95
C ARG A 563 21.42 7.79 -11.85
N LEU A 564 21.44 8.22 -10.59
CA LEU A 564 20.95 7.46 -9.43
C LEU A 564 19.41 7.41 -9.33
N VAL A 565 18.71 8.32 -10.03
CA VAL A 565 17.24 8.33 -10.17
C VAL A 565 16.76 8.09 -11.60
N ASP A 566 17.65 7.63 -12.46
CA ASP A 566 17.32 7.19 -13.81
C ASP A 566 16.61 5.82 -13.79
N TYR A 567 15.69 5.65 -14.74
CA TYR A 567 14.85 4.47 -14.87
C TYR A 567 15.63 3.29 -15.45
N ASP A 568 16.35 3.50 -16.55
CA ASP A 568 17.07 2.44 -17.26
C ASP A 568 18.30 1.98 -16.47
N PHE A 569 19.02 2.90 -15.81
CA PHE A 569 20.05 2.58 -14.83
C PHE A 569 19.49 1.71 -13.70
N THR A 570 18.35 2.07 -13.11
CA THR A 570 17.76 1.32 -12.00
C THR A 570 17.29 -0.07 -12.41
N ALA A 571 16.75 -0.23 -13.62
CA ALA A 571 16.41 -1.54 -14.20
C ALA A 571 17.67 -2.38 -14.46
N LYS A 572 18.68 -1.80 -15.14
CA LYS A 572 19.98 -2.44 -15.42
C LYS A 572 20.67 -2.97 -14.17
N MET A 573 20.55 -2.27 -13.04
CA MET A 573 21.11 -2.73 -11.76
C MET A 573 20.39 -3.96 -11.19
N GLU A 574 19.07 -4.10 -11.35
CA GLU A 574 18.35 -5.32 -10.93
C GLU A 574 18.68 -6.50 -11.87
N ASP A 575 18.84 -6.23 -13.17
CA ASP A 575 19.27 -7.22 -14.15
C ASP A 575 20.72 -7.69 -13.94
N ASP A 576 21.63 -6.80 -13.53
CA ASP A 576 22.99 -7.18 -13.13
C ASP A 576 23.02 -8.03 -11.85
N LEU A 577 22.13 -7.78 -10.88
CA LEU A 577 21.96 -8.66 -9.72
C LEU A 577 21.44 -10.05 -10.14
N ASP A 578 20.58 -10.11 -11.17
CA ASP A 578 20.12 -11.38 -11.76
C ASP A 578 21.23 -12.08 -12.57
N ARG A 579 22.14 -11.34 -13.21
CA ARG A 579 23.38 -11.89 -13.82
C ARG A 579 24.33 -12.48 -12.76
N ILE A 580 24.50 -11.83 -11.61
CA ILE A 580 25.28 -12.38 -10.49
C ILE A 580 24.64 -13.67 -9.98
N ALA A 581 23.32 -13.72 -9.80
CA ALA A 581 22.59 -14.92 -9.41
C ALA A 581 22.81 -16.09 -10.39
N ARG A 582 22.80 -15.82 -11.70
CA ARG A 582 23.11 -16.83 -12.73
C ARG A 582 24.60 -17.20 -12.79
N GLY A 583 25.51 -16.32 -12.38
CA GLY A 583 26.97 -16.48 -12.48
C GLY A 583 27.56 -15.92 -13.77
N GLU A 584 26.83 -15.01 -14.43
CA GLU A 584 27.22 -14.27 -15.64
C GLU A 584 27.95 -12.95 -15.31
N ALA A 585 28.06 -12.63 -14.02
CA ALA A 585 28.77 -11.49 -13.45
C ALA A 585 29.28 -11.84 -12.04
N GLN A 586 30.26 -11.07 -11.54
CA GLN A 586 30.81 -11.23 -10.19
C GLN A 586 30.46 -10.03 -9.30
N ALA A 587 30.16 -10.30 -8.03
CA ALA A 587 29.75 -9.31 -7.03
C ALA A 587 30.78 -8.18 -6.82
N VAL A 588 32.01 -8.54 -6.42
CA VAL A 588 33.04 -7.54 -6.04
C VAL A 588 33.45 -6.61 -7.19
N PRO A 589 33.72 -7.08 -8.43
CA PRO A 589 33.98 -6.18 -9.55
C PRO A 589 32.81 -5.27 -9.90
N TRP A 590 31.57 -5.72 -9.70
CA TRP A 590 30.38 -4.89 -9.89
C TRP A 590 30.27 -3.79 -8.83
N LEU A 591 30.48 -4.14 -7.56
CA LEU A 591 30.51 -3.17 -6.44
C LEU A 591 31.65 -2.15 -6.59
N LYS A 592 32.84 -2.57 -7.06
CA LYS A 592 33.96 -1.67 -7.36
C LYS A 592 33.56 -0.62 -8.41
N ARG A 593 33.03 -1.03 -9.57
CA ARG A 593 32.57 -0.08 -10.61
C ARG A 593 31.45 0.83 -10.14
N PHE A 594 30.50 0.34 -9.34
CA PHE A 594 29.42 1.17 -8.81
C PHE A 594 29.91 2.24 -7.81
N TYR A 595 30.81 1.88 -6.90
CA TYR A 595 31.21 2.77 -5.81
C TYR A 595 32.41 3.68 -6.15
N PHE A 596 33.38 3.18 -6.91
CA PHE A 596 34.62 3.87 -7.27
C PHE A 596 34.72 4.27 -8.76
N GLY A 597 33.78 3.84 -9.61
CA GLY A 597 33.85 4.08 -11.06
C GLY A 597 34.74 3.09 -11.82
N GLU A 598 34.89 3.31 -13.13
CA GLU A 598 35.62 2.39 -14.03
C GLU A 598 37.12 2.69 -14.16
N SER A 599 37.58 3.83 -13.62
CA SER A 599 39.01 4.21 -13.53
C SER A 599 39.83 3.41 -12.51
N ALA A 600 39.21 2.45 -11.80
CA ALA A 600 39.80 1.70 -10.70
C ALA A 600 40.37 0.32 -11.07
N THR A 601 40.60 0.03 -12.36
CA THR A 601 41.17 -1.24 -12.83
C THR A 601 42.51 -1.10 -13.56
N GLU A 602 43.51 -1.79 -13.02
CA GLU A 602 44.89 -2.00 -13.49
C GLU A 602 45.89 -0.82 -13.41
N PRO A 603 46.90 -0.89 -12.49
CA PRO A 603 48.05 0.00 -12.52
C PRO A 603 49.02 -0.41 -13.65
N GLY A 604 48.73 0.01 -14.87
CA GLY A 604 49.58 -0.27 -16.04
C GLY A 604 49.01 0.13 -17.40
N ALA A 605 47.71 0.45 -17.50
CA ALA A 605 47.09 0.88 -18.76
C ALA A 605 47.31 2.39 -19.01
N GLU A 606 48.12 2.75 -19.99
CA GLU A 606 48.28 4.15 -20.45
C GLU A 606 47.06 4.63 -21.26
N SER A 607 45.96 4.95 -20.57
CA SER A 607 44.87 5.74 -21.17
C SER A 607 45.31 7.20 -21.26
N GLY A 608 45.64 7.68 -22.46
CA GLY A 608 46.19 9.03 -22.73
C GLY A 608 45.26 10.23 -22.52
N ALA A 609 44.35 10.18 -21.53
CA ALA A 609 43.54 11.31 -21.10
C ALA A 609 44.28 12.09 -20.00
N ALA A 610 44.29 13.43 -20.09
CA ALA A 610 45.03 14.26 -19.15
C ALA A 610 44.41 14.24 -17.73
N PRO A 611 45.21 14.10 -16.66
CA PRO A 611 44.71 14.09 -15.28
C PRO A 611 44.32 15.49 -14.82
N GLY A 612 43.06 15.88 -15.09
CA GLY A 612 42.55 17.20 -14.67
C GLY A 612 41.09 17.53 -15.03
N ALA A 613 40.36 16.65 -15.71
CA ALA A 613 38.98 16.91 -16.16
C ALA A 613 38.03 15.73 -15.87
N VAL A 614 37.75 15.49 -14.59
CA VAL A 614 36.58 14.72 -14.15
C VAL A 614 35.64 15.70 -13.46
N GLY A 615 34.47 15.93 -14.05
CA GLY A 615 33.52 16.94 -13.59
C GLY A 615 32.98 16.66 -12.19
N GLY A 616 32.75 17.73 -11.42
CA GLY A 616 32.15 17.65 -10.08
C GLY A 616 30.65 17.41 -10.12
N ALA A 617 29.99 17.41 -8.96
CA ALA A 617 28.53 17.33 -8.89
C ALA A 617 27.82 18.61 -9.40
N ALA A 618 28.61 19.64 -9.76
CA ALA A 618 28.19 20.84 -10.49
C ALA A 618 28.17 20.65 -12.02
N ASP A 619 29.01 19.77 -12.58
CA ASP A 619 29.14 19.56 -14.04
C ASP A 619 28.14 18.52 -14.58
N ALA A 620 27.31 17.93 -13.72
CA ALA A 620 26.33 16.89 -14.04
C ALA A 620 25.08 17.38 -14.81
N GLY A 621 25.22 18.40 -15.66
CA GLY A 621 24.13 18.99 -16.44
C GLY A 621 23.87 18.28 -17.77
N ASN A 622 22.93 17.32 -17.78
CA ASN A 622 22.31 16.72 -18.99
C ASN A 622 23.27 16.36 -20.15
N GLY A 623 24.45 15.81 -19.84
CA GLY A 623 25.38 15.24 -20.82
C GLY A 623 25.35 13.72 -20.83
N ASP A 624 25.70 13.10 -21.97
CA ASP A 624 25.58 11.65 -22.18
C ASP A 624 26.40 10.84 -21.15
N GLY A 625 25.74 9.88 -20.51
CA GLY A 625 26.08 9.38 -19.16
C GLY A 625 27.28 8.45 -18.99
N ASP A 626 28.16 8.35 -19.99
CA ASP A 626 29.28 7.38 -20.02
C ASP A 626 30.60 7.91 -19.41
N HIS A 627 30.63 9.14 -18.89
CA HIS A 627 31.86 9.79 -18.39
C HIS A 627 31.79 10.31 -16.94
N LEU A 628 30.83 9.84 -16.12
CA LEU A 628 30.67 10.24 -14.72
C LEU A 628 31.13 9.15 -13.73
N GLY A 629 31.86 9.58 -12.68
CA GLY A 629 32.59 8.76 -11.72
C GLY A 629 31.75 7.93 -10.73
N GLY A 630 32.41 7.41 -9.69
CA GLY A 630 31.82 6.51 -8.72
C GLY A 630 30.87 7.21 -7.74
N LEU A 631 30.03 6.42 -7.05
CA LEU A 631 29.17 6.96 -5.98
C LEU A 631 29.98 7.74 -4.92
N LYS A 632 31.20 7.30 -4.58
CA LYS A 632 32.08 7.95 -3.58
C LYS A 632 32.44 9.39 -3.98
N ASP A 633 32.67 9.61 -5.27
CA ASP A 633 33.04 10.93 -5.82
C ASP A 633 31.83 11.86 -5.85
N LEU A 634 30.70 11.37 -6.38
CA LEU A 634 29.43 12.10 -6.52
C LEU A 634 28.90 12.67 -5.20
N VAL A 635 29.18 12.02 -4.06
CA VAL A 635 28.74 12.52 -2.73
C VAL A 635 29.79 13.35 -1.97
N THR A 636 30.99 13.48 -2.52
CA THR A 636 32.09 14.20 -1.86
C THR A 636 32.07 15.68 -2.24
N ASP A 637 31.83 16.01 -3.51
CA ASP A 637 31.63 17.40 -3.96
C ASP A 637 30.21 17.90 -3.66
N LEU A 638 30.00 18.38 -2.43
CA LEU A 638 28.72 18.97 -1.99
C LEU A 638 28.75 20.50 -1.93
N GLY A 639 29.80 21.12 -2.47
CA GLY A 639 30.07 22.55 -2.33
C GLY A 639 29.03 23.41 -3.04
N ALA A 640 28.79 23.12 -4.32
CA ALA A 640 28.03 23.99 -5.23
C ALA A 640 26.50 24.02 -5.03
N ILE A 641 25.90 22.99 -4.41
CA ILE A 641 24.43 22.84 -4.36
C ILE A 641 23.77 23.91 -3.48
N ASP A 642 23.00 24.86 -4.03
CA ASP A 642 22.19 25.77 -3.22
C ASP A 642 20.92 25.07 -2.69
N ALA A 643 20.85 24.92 -1.36
CA ALA A 643 19.70 24.36 -0.68
C ALA A 643 18.42 25.24 -0.82
N ARG A 644 18.57 26.56 -1.02
CA ARG A 644 17.44 27.48 -1.21
C ARG A 644 16.83 27.30 -2.60
N GLU A 645 17.63 27.34 -3.66
CA GLU A 645 17.16 27.07 -5.03
C GLU A 645 16.49 25.69 -5.15
N ILE A 646 17.16 24.62 -4.69
CA ILE A 646 16.65 23.25 -4.74
C ILE A 646 15.28 23.08 -4.06
N SER A 647 15.04 23.84 -2.99
CA SER A 647 13.82 23.76 -2.18
C SER A 647 12.78 24.83 -2.54
N SER A 648 12.91 25.52 -3.68
CA SER A 648 12.02 26.61 -4.11
C SER A 648 11.38 26.33 -5.46
N PHE A 649 10.07 26.62 -5.57
CA PHE A 649 9.26 26.38 -6.77
C PHE A 649 8.40 27.61 -7.06
N PRO A 650 8.43 28.18 -8.28
CA PRO A 650 7.53 29.28 -8.64
C PRO A 650 6.09 28.79 -8.72
N VAL A 651 5.15 29.56 -8.17
CA VAL A 651 3.70 29.32 -8.31
C VAL A 651 3.13 30.22 -9.40
N GLY A 652 3.46 31.52 -9.34
CA GLY A 652 3.02 32.58 -10.25
C GLY A 652 3.09 33.94 -9.53
N ASP A 653 2.98 35.05 -10.26
CA ASP A 653 2.77 36.41 -9.73
C ASP A 653 3.63 36.80 -8.52
N GLY A 654 4.94 36.50 -8.64
CA GLY A 654 5.95 36.77 -7.61
C GLY A 654 5.94 35.83 -6.39
N ILE A 655 4.99 34.89 -6.34
CA ILE A 655 4.83 33.90 -5.28
C ILE A 655 5.73 32.69 -5.55
N VAL A 656 6.52 32.32 -4.53
CA VAL A 656 7.39 31.14 -4.53
C VAL A 656 7.01 30.23 -3.37
N LEU A 657 6.65 28.98 -3.69
CA LEU A 657 6.57 27.90 -2.72
C LEU A 657 7.99 27.53 -2.27
N ARG A 658 8.21 27.39 -0.96
CA ARG A 658 9.46 26.88 -0.39
C ARG A 658 9.21 25.70 0.54
N VAL A 659 10.05 24.67 0.42
CA VAL A 659 10.08 23.53 1.35
C VAL A 659 11.06 23.84 2.48
N GLY A 660 10.53 24.34 3.59
CA GLY A 660 11.32 24.71 4.76
C GLY A 660 11.57 23.55 5.73
N ARG A 661 12.44 23.79 6.71
CA ARG A 661 12.68 22.88 7.85
C ARG A 661 11.41 22.55 8.66
N TYR A 662 10.39 23.41 8.60
CA TYR A 662 9.18 23.30 9.41
C TYR A 662 7.93 22.82 8.65
N GLY A 663 7.96 22.85 7.32
CA GLY A 663 6.85 22.56 6.43
C GLY A 663 7.00 23.26 5.07
N PRO A 664 6.11 23.00 4.11
CA PRO A 664 5.97 23.83 2.92
C PRO A 664 5.29 25.17 3.26
N TYR A 665 5.75 26.27 2.67
CA TYR A 665 5.14 27.59 2.82
C TYR A 665 5.25 28.40 1.53
N VAL A 666 4.28 29.26 1.24
CA VAL A 666 4.39 30.26 0.16
C VAL A 666 5.03 31.54 0.68
N GLU A 667 5.85 32.19 -0.15
CA GLU A 667 6.48 33.47 0.11
C GLU A 667 6.30 34.41 -1.08
N ARG A 668 5.86 35.64 -0.82
CA ARG A 668 5.98 36.76 -1.76
C ARG A 668 7.11 37.69 -1.29
N ALA A 669 8.06 37.96 -2.16
CA ALA A 669 9.12 38.92 -1.88
C ALA A 669 8.56 40.36 -1.88
N THR A 670 9.10 41.21 -1.00
CA THR A 670 8.80 42.65 -0.92
C THR A 670 9.99 43.44 -1.43
N GLU A 671 9.74 44.52 -2.19
CA GLU A 671 10.80 45.34 -2.81
C GLU A 671 11.59 46.22 -1.81
N ALA A 672 11.13 46.32 -0.55
CA ALA A 672 11.81 47.08 0.50
C ALA A 672 12.99 46.29 1.09
N GLU A 673 14.20 46.86 1.03
CA GLU A 673 15.40 46.28 1.64
C GLU A 673 15.22 46.04 3.15
N GLY A 674 15.57 44.84 3.61
CA GLY A 674 15.48 44.45 5.02
C GLY A 674 14.08 44.02 5.50
N ALA A 675 13.02 44.22 4.71
CA ALA A 675 11.68 43.73 5.06
C ALA A 675 11.59 42.19 4.94
N THR A 676 10.87 41.56 5.88
CA THR A 676 10.45 40.16 5.74
C THR A 676 9.22 40.09 4.84
N GLY A 677 9.38 39.49 3.66
CA GLY A 677 8.28 39.25 2.72
C GLY A 677 7.13 38.44 3.33
N GLN A 678 5.94 38.62 2.77
CA GLN A 678 4.70 37.98 3.20
C GLN A 678 4.80 36.45 3.04
N ARG A 679 4.37 35.69 4.05
CA ARG A 679 4.45 34.24 4.08
C ARG A 679 3.21 33.60 4.68
N ALA A 680 2.83 32.43 4.18
CA ALA A 680 1.81 31.58 4.75
C ALA A 680 2.19 30.09 4.62
N ASP A 681 1.97 29.31 5.67
CA ASP A 681 2.20 27.87 5.66
C ASP A 681 1.18 27.16 4.75
N VAL A 682 1.63 26.14 4.02
CA VAL A 682 0.79 25.34 3.11
C VAL A 682 0.38 24.04 3.82
N PRO A 683 -0.90 23.61 3.75
CA PRO A 683 -1.33 22.37 4.42
C PRO A 683 -0.58 21.12 3.95
N ASP A 684 -0.16 20.26 4.90
CA ASP A 684 0.58 19.01 4.65
C ASP A 684 -0.19 18.01 3.75
N ASP A 685 -1.51 18.12 3.65
CA ASP A 685 -2.39 17.27 2.84
C ASP A 685 -2.98 17.95 1.58
N LEU A 686 -2.54 19.18 1.28
CA LEU A 686 -2.84 19.85 0.00
C LEU A 686 -2.10 19.15 -1.15
N PRO A 687 -2.79 18.67 -2.20
CA PRO A 687 -2.14 18.14 -3.39
C PRO A 687 -1.41 19.24 -4.18
N PRO A 688 -0.20 19.00 -4.72
CA PRO A 688 0.54 20.02 -5.46
C PRO A 688 -0.14 20.61 -6.70
N ASP A 689 -1.09 19.93 -7.34
CA ASP A 689 -1.91 20.50 -8.42
C ASP A 689 -3.10 21.37 -7.96
N GLU A 690 -3.39 21.40 -6.65
CA GLU A 690 -4.43 22.25 -6.05
C GLU A 690 -3.82 23.55 -5.47
N LEU A 691 -2.50 23.72 -5.47
CA LEU A 691 -1.81 24.97 -5.12
C LEU A 691 -1.74 25.90 -6.36
N THR A 692 -2.85 26.56 -6.67
CA THR A 692 -2.91 27.57 -7.73
C THR A 692 -2.42 28.94 -7.22
N VAL A 693 -2.30 29.93 -8.13
CA VAL A 693 -1.93 31.31 -7.74
C VAL A 693 -3.01 31.92 -6.85
N GLU A 694 -4.29 31.71 -7.21
CA GLU A 694 -5.45 32.20 -6.48
C GLU A 694 -5.53 31.60 -5.07
N TYR A 695 -5.22 30.31 -4.91
CA TYR A 695 -5.15 29.68 -3.59
C TYR A 695 -3.92 30.12 -2.78
N ALA A 696 -2.80 30.40 -3.45
CA ALA A 696 -1.64 30.98 -2.79
C ALA A 696 -1.89 32.42 -2.32
N GLU A 697 -2.67 33.22 -3.05
CA GLU A 697 -3.18 34.52 -2.60
C GLU A 697 -4.13 34.36 -1.40
N GLU A 698 -5.07 33.40 -1.43
CA GLU A 698 -5.93 33.10 -0.28
C GLU A 698 -5.12 32.71 0.98
N LEU A 699 -4.02 31.98 0.81
CA LEU A 699 -3.10 31.66 1.90
C LEU A 699 -2.36 32.90 2.41
N LEU A 700 -1.78 33.72 1.52
CA LEU A 700 -1.04 34.93 1.89
C LEU A 700 -1.93 36.01 2.52
N ALA A 701 -3.20 36.12 2.09
CA ALA A 701 -4.17 37.09 2.60
C ALA A 701 -4.70 36.76 4.01
N LYS A 702 -4.45 35.57 4.54
CA LYS A 702 -4.87 35.20 5.91
C LYS A 702 -4.09 36.03 6.94
N PRO A 703 -4.74 36.57 7.98
CA PRO A 703 -4.07 37.39 8.98
C PRO A 703 -2.91 36.65 9.68
N SER A 704 -1.67 37.05 9.36
CA SER A 704 -0.44 36.48 9.93
C SER A 704 0.23 37.47 10.88
N GLY A 705 0.35 37.15 12.18
CA GLY A 705 1.07 37.99 13.13
C GLY A 705 0.78 37.72 14.61
N ASP A 706 1.14 38.72 15.43
CA ASP A 706 0.78 38.84 16.84
C ASP A 706 -0.50 39.67 16.95
N PHE A 707 -1.59 39.07 17.42
CA PHE A 707 -2.87 39.74 17.65
C PHE A 707 -2.97 40.17 19.11
N GLU A 708 -3.01 41.47 19.36
CA GLU A 708 -3.00 42.00 20.72
C GLU A 708 -4.40 41.97 21.33
N LEU A 709 -4.62 41.08 22.30
CA LEU A 709 -5.94 40.86 22.89
C LEU A 709 -6.22 41.81 24.07
N GLY A 710 -5.17 42.31 24.72
CA GLY A 710 -5.27 43.26 25.84
C GLY A 710 -4.31 42.91 26.97
N THR A 711 -4.69 43.23 28.21
CA THR A 711 -3.87 43.03 29.42
C THR A 711 -4.62 42.17 30.43
N ASP A 712 -3.97 41.12 30.94
CA ASP A 712 -4.47 40.29 32.03
C ASP A 712 -4.62 41.13 33.32
N PRO A 713 -5.84 41.35 33.84
CA PRO A 713 -6.06 42.19 35.02
C PRO A 713 -5.50 41.57 36.31
N ALA A 714 -5.22 40.26 36.33
CA ALA A 714 -4.67 39.58 37.50
C ALA A 714 -3.13 39.61 37.55
N THR A 715 -2.45 39.81 36.41
CA THR A 715 -0.97 39.81 36.34
C THR A 715 -0.36 41.10 35.77
N GLY A 716 -1.17 42.00 35.21
CA GLY A 716 -0.73 43.22 34.52
C GLY A 716 0.01 42.96 33.20
N ARG A 717 -0.03 41.73 32.67
CA ARG A 717 0.75 41.32 31.49
C ARG A 717 -0.07 41.42 30.22
N LYS A 718 0.57 41.85 29.13
CA LYS A 718 -0.04 41.87 27.80
C LYS A 718 -0.27 40.43 27.30
N ILE A 719 -1.44 40.18 26.74
CA ILE A 719 -1.84 38.89 26.16
C ILE A 719 -1.94 39.05 24.64
N VAL A 720 -1.33 38.13 23.91
CA VAL A 720 -1.38 38.09 22.44
C VAL A 720 -1.79 36.70 21.95
N ALA A 721 -2.65 36.63 20.94
CA ALA A 721 -2.78 35.44 20.10
C ALA A 721 -1.71 35.46 19.00
N LYS A 722 -1.26 34.27 18.62
CA LYS A 722 -0.24 34.04 17.60
C LYS A 722 -0.61 32.78 16.83
N ASP A 723 -0.31 32.73 15.54
CA ASP A 723 -0.19 31.43 14.89
C ASP A 723 1.21 30.82 15.16
N GLY A 724 1.32 29.50 15.05
CA GLY A 724 2.56 28.80 15.37
C GLY A 724 2.58 27.34 14.98
N ARG A 725 3.77 26.74 15.07
CA ARG A 725 4.11 25.38 14.59
C ARG A 725 3.21 24.23 15.09
N TYR A 726 2.37 24.45 16.10
CA TYR A 726 1.45 23.44 16.64
C TYR A 726 -0.03 23.85 16.53
N GLY A 727 -0.33 24.79 15.63
CA GLY A 727 -1.59 25.52 15.54
C GLY A 727 -1.59 26.80 16.39
N PRO A 728 -2.64 27.62 16.25
CA PRO A 728 -2.72 28.91 16.92
C PRO A 728 -2.80 28.79 18.44
N TYR A 729 -2.22 29.77 19.13
CA TYR A 729 -2.10 29.81 20.58
C TYR A 729 -2.11 31.23 21.13
N VAL A 730 -2.56 31.38 22.37
CA VAL A 730 -2.39 32.60 23.16
C VAL A 730 -1.15 32.48 24.04
N THR A 731 -0.45 33.59 24.26
CA THR A 731 0.69 33.71 25.17
C THR A 731 0.66 35.03 25.92
N GLU A 732 1.14 35.02 27.17
CA GLU A 732 1.53 36.27 27.84
C GLU A 732 2.85 36.79 27.27
N VAL A 733 3.03 38.11 27.28
CA VAL A 733 4.29 38.80 26.98
C VAL A 733 5.01 39.06 28.31
N LEU A 734 6.26 38.62 28.41
CA LEU A 734 7.12 38.83 29.58
C LEU A 734 7.98 40.11 29.40
N PRO A 735 8.24 40.90 30.46
CA PRO A 735 9.15 42.04 30.43
C PRO A 735 10.54 41.67 29.88
N GLU A 736 11.22 42.62 29.23
CA GLU A 736 12.45 42.32 28.47
C GLU A 736 13.59 41.75 29.32
N ASP A 737 13.76 42.28 30.55
CA ASP A 737 14.75 41.83 31.53
C ASP A 737 14.50 40.41 32.09
N THR A 738 13.37 39.79 31.76
CA THR A 738 13.02 38.45 32.25
C THR A 738 13.99 37.42 31.66
N PRO A 739 14.69 36.59 32.46
CA PRO A 739 15.61 35.58 31.93
C PRO A 739 14.90 34.57 31.03
N LYS A 740 15.25 34.56 29.73
CA LYS A 740 14.64 33.68 28.71
C LYS A 740 15.36 32.32 28.59
N THR A 741 16.54 32.17 29.18
CA THR A 741 17.37 30.95 29.15
C THR A 741 18.10 30.72 30.50
N GLY A 742 18.63 29.50 30.71
CA GLY A 742 19.35 29.12 31.93
C GLY A 742 18.46 28.53 33.04
N LYS A 743 19.02 28.35 34.25
CA LYS A 743 18.31 27.73 35.39
C LYS A 743 17.19 28.59 35.97
N ASN A 744 17.26 29.91 35.80
CA ASN A 744 16.28 30.87 36.30
C ASN A 744 15.29 31.31 35.20
N ALA A 745 15.17 30.53 34.11
CA ALA A 745 14.37 30.91 32.96
C ALA A 745 12.87 30.89 33.27
N VAL A 746 12.22 32.05 33.19
CA VAL A 746 10.75 32.14 33.30
C VAL A 746 10.16 31.87 31.92
N LYS A 747 9.17 30.97 31.88
CA LYS A 747 8.42 30.65 30.65
C LYS A 747 7.09 31.41 30.67
N PRO A 748 6.64 31.97 29.54
CA PRO A 748 5.31 32.55 29.47
C PRO A 748 4.24 31.47 29.61
N ARG A 749 3.15 31.80 30.31
CA ARG A 749 1.86 31.10 30.21
C ARG A 749 1.42 31.08 28.74
N THR A 750 1.08 29.89 28.27
CA THR A 750 0.67 29.61 26.88
C THR A 750 -0.49 28.64 26.89
N ALA A 751 -1.44 28.80 25.95
CA ALA A 751 -2.51 27.85 25.72
C ALA A 751 -2.90 27.84 24.23
N SER A 752 -3.08 26.66 23.64
CA SER A 752 -3.59 26.54 22.26
C SER A 752 -5.03 27.01 22.18
N LEU A 753 -5.40 27.64 21.06
CA LEU A 753 -6.80 27.90 20.72
C LEU A 753 -7.55 26.57 20.52
N PHE A 754 -8.87 26.60 20.72
CA PHE A 754 -9.76 25.50 20.37
C PHE A 754 -9.99 25.44 18.86
N LYS A 755 -10.47 24.29 18.35
CA LYS A 755 -10.64 24.11 16.89
C LYS A 755 -11.64 25.11 16.26
N SER A 756 -12.54 25.67 17.05
CA SER A 756 -13.54 26.67 16.64
C SER A 756 -13.10 28.13 16.83
N MET A 757 -11.84 28.40 17.18
CA MET A 757 -11.31 29.75 17.43
C MET A 757 -10.18 30.07 16.45
N SER A 758 -10.09 31.32 15.99
CA SER A 758 -8.95 31.83 15.20
C SER A 758 -8.29 33.04 15.90
N PRO A 759 -7.01 33.36 15.60
CA PRO A 759 -6.27 34.43 16.27
C PRO A 759 -6.87 35.83 16.14
N ASP A 760 -7.65 36.06 15.08
CA ASP A 760 -8.30 37.32 14.72
C ASP A 760 -9.69 37.51 15.37
N THR A 761 -10.35 36.43 15.82
CA THR A 761 -11.68 36.49 16.47
C THR A 761 -11.67 36.14 17.97
N VAL A 762 -10.57 35.61 18.50
CA VAL A 762 -10.47 35.20 19.91
C VAL A 762 -10.43 36.41 20.85
N THR A 763 -11.22 36.39 21.93
CA THR A 763 -11.25 37.52 22.88
C THR A 763 -10.21 37.40 23.99
N LEU A 764 -9.97 38.49 24.73
CA LEU A 764 -9.18 38.45 25.96
C LEU A 764 -9.79 37.50 27.01
N GLU A 765 -11.12 37.40 27.08
CA GLU A 765 -11.82 36.50 28.01
C GLU A 765 -11.54 35.04 27.64
N ASP A 766 -11.68 34.68 26.37
CA ASP A 766 -11.33 33.35 25.85
C ASP A 766 -9.86 33.02 26.13
N ALA A 767 -8.95 33.97 25.89
CA ALA A 767 -7.53 33.79 26.11
C ALA A 767 -7.18 33.53 27.58
N LEU A 768 -7.74 34.30 28.50
CA LEU A 768 -7.54 34.12 29.94
C LEU A 768 -8.18 32.80 30.42
N ARG A 769 -9.34 32.45 29.88
CA ARG A 769 -10.02 31.17 30.14
C ARG A 769 -9.19 29.98 29.65
N LEU A 770 -8.60 30.04 28.46
CA LEU A 770 -7.66 29.03 27.95
C LEU A 770 -6.39 28.95 28.82
N MET A 771 -5.82 30.09 29.23
CA MET A 771 -4.65 30.16 30.13
C MET A 771 -4.95 29.81 31.60
N SER A 772 -6.18 29.41 31.94
CA SER A 772 -6.51 28.79 33.23
C SER A 772 -6.26 27.27 33.25
N LEU A 773 -5.97 26.66 32.09
CA LEU A 773 -5.70 25.24 31.95
C LEU A 773 -4.21 24.92 32.26
N PRO A 774 -3.90 23.78 32.91
CA PRO A 774 -4.81 22.74 33.41
C PRO A 774 -5.68 23.18 34.60
N ARG A 775 -6.99 22.99 34.50
CA ARG A 775 -7.92 23.26 35.61
C ARG A 775 -7.95 22.06 36.55
N VAL A 776 -7.75 22.28 37.85
CA VAL A 776 -8.01 21.26 38.87
C VAL A 776 -9.51 21.06 39.00
N VAL A 777 -9.97 19.82 38.80
CA VAL A 777 -11.39 19.42 38.93
C VAL A 777 -11.71 18.99 40.37
N GLY A 778 -10.70 18.48 41.08
CA GLY A 778 -10.75 18.08 42.48
C GLY A 778 -9.76 16.96 42.79
N THR A 779 -9.83 16.42 44.01
CA THR A 779 -9.10 15.20 44.41
C THR A 779 -10.04 14.01 44.49
N ASP A 780 -9.54 12.81 44.21
CA ASP A 780 -10.27 11.57 44.49
C ASP A 780 -10.22 11.17 45.98
N ALA A 781 -10.84 10.03 46.30
CA ALA A 781 -10.84 9.42 47.63
C ALA A 781 -9.45 8.88 48.08
N GLU A 782 -8.47 8.81 47.17
CA GLU A 782 -7.08 8.44 47.45
C GLU A 782 -6.17 9.69 47.64
N GLY A 783 -6.70 10.90 47.51
CA GLY A 783 -5.97 12.17 47.60
C GLY A 783 -5.20 12.55 46.33
N VAL A 784 -5.42 11.88 45.20
CA VAL A 784 -4.76 12.22 43.92
C VAL A 784 -5.56 13.28 43.18
N GLU A 785 -4.88 14.32 42.74
CA GLU A 785 -5.45 15.41 41.94
C GLU A 785 -5.91 14.94 40.55
N ILE A 786 -7.08 15.41 40.14
CA ILE A 786 -7.64 15.24 38.80
C ILE A 786 -7.62 16.61 38.09
N THR A 787 -6.87 16.70 36.99
CA THR A 787 -6.83 17.90 36.14
C THR A 787 -7.57 17.69 34.82
N ALA A 788 -8.23 18.74 34.34
CA ALA A 788 -8.76 18.87 32.99
C ALA A 788 -7.81 19.73 32.14
N GLN A 789 -7.42 19.24 30.96
CA GLN A 789 -6.44 19.87 30.10
C GLN A 789 -6.62 19.51 28.62
N ASN A 790 -6.34 20.46 27.71
CA ASN A 790 -6.32 20.18 26.28
C ASN A 790 -4.96 19.59 25.83
N GLY A 791 -4.90 19.05 24.61
CA GLY A 791 -3.66 18.58 24.00
C GLY A 791 -3.85 18.08 22.57
N ARG A 792 -2.79 17.54 21.96
CA ARG A 792 -2.74 17.15 20.53
C ARG A 792 -3.88 16.24 20.04
N TYR A 793 -4.54 15.51 20.94
CA TYR A 793 -5.63 14.58 20.60
C TYR A 793 -6.99 15.03 21.17
N GLY A 794 -7.14 16.33 21.43
CA GLY A 794 -8.32 16.94 22.04
C GLY A 794 -8.30 16.94 23.57
N PRO A 795 -9.43 17.29 24.19
CA PRO A 795 -9.56 17.52 25.63
C PRO A 795 -9.50 16.22 26.43
N TYR A 796 -8.89 16.26 27.62
CA TYR A 796 -8.79 15.08 28.49
C TYR A 796 -8.69 15.42 29.99
N LEU A 797 -9.17 14.48 30.80
CA LEU A 797 -8.84 14.39 32.22
C LEU A 797 -7.53 13.63 32.40
N LYS A 798 -6.80 13.96 33.47
CA LYS A 798 -5.60 13.27 33.95
C LYS A 798 -5.68 13.05 35.47
N LYS A 799 -5.46 11.81 35.92
CA LYS A 799 -5.38 11.39 37.34
C LYS A 799 -4.02 10.71 37.54
N GLY A 800 -3.02 11.47 38.00
CA GLY A 800 -1.64 11.02 38.11
C GLY A 800 -1.03 10.57 36.77
N THR A 801 -1.05 9.26 36.50
CA THR A 801 -0.60 8.64 35.23
C THR A 801 -1.72 8.04 34.38
N ASP A 802 -2.96 7.97 34.90
CA ASP A 802 -4.12 7.62 34.08
C ASP A 802 -4.70 8.88 33.39
N SER A 803 -5.41 8.65 32.30
CA SER A 803 -6.01 9.67 31.45
C SER A 803 -7.29 9.16 30.79
N ARG A 804 -8.23 10.07 30.55
CA ARG A 804 -9.53 9.83 29.89
C ARG A 804 -9.82 11.00 28.96
N SER A 805 -10.07 10.73 27.68
CA SER A 805 -10.54 11.76 26.76
C SER A 805 -11.91 12.29 27.19
N LEU A 806 -12.14 13.57 26.95
CA LEU A 806 -13.45 14.22 27.03
C LEU A 806 -14.08 14.30 25.63
N GLU A 807 -15.36 14.66 25.57
CA GLU A 807 -16.18 14.61 24.36
C GLU A 807 -16.20 15.95 23.62
N SER A 808 -16.11 17.07 24.36
CA SER A 808 -16.03 18.44 23.82
C SER A 808 -14.99 19.28 24.56
N GLU A 809 -14.49 20.33 23.92
CA GLU A 809 -13.50 21.24 24.53
C GLU A 809 -14.11 22.07 25.67
N GLU A 810 -15.43 22.30 25.65
CA GLU A 810 -16.19 22.93 26.73
C GLU A 810 -16.14 22.15 28.06
N GLN A 811 -16.16 20.80 28.00
CA GLN A 811 -16.09 19.94 29.19
C GLN A 811 -14.83 20.19 30.03
N LEU A 812 -13.77 20.79 29.47
CA LEU A 812 -12.59 21.21 30.25
C LEU A 812 -12.96 22.17 31.40
N PHE A 813 -13.94 23.05 31.17
CA PHE A 813 -14.38 24.06 32.12
C PHE A 813 -15.61 23.62 32.93
N THR A 814 -16.53 22.86 32.33
CA THR A 814 -17.83 22.54 32.94
C THR A 814 -17.85 21.22 33.71
N ILE A 815 -16.90 20.29 33.48
CA ILE A 815 -16.94 18.97 34.14
C ILE A 815 -16.78 19.07 35.67
N THR A 816 -17.63 18.34 36.39
CA THR A 816 -17.60 18.23 37.86
C THR A 816 -16.72 17.07 38.34
N LEU A 817 -16.37 17.06 39.63
CA LEU A 817 -15.63 15.97 40.24
C LEU A 817 -16.37 14.62 40.11
N ASP A 818 -17.68 14.59 40.34
CA ASP A 818 -18.48 13.37 40.24
C ASP A 818 -18.51 12.80 38.81
N GLN A 819 -18.64 13.68 37.81
CA GLN A 819 -18.57 13.31 36.40
C GLN A 819 -17.18 12.76 36.03
N ALA A 820 -16.11 13.41 36.52
CA ALA A 820 -14.74 12.94 36.31
C ALA A 820 -14.50 11.57 36.97
N LEU A 821 -14.97 11.37 38.21
CA LEU A 821 -14.90 10.09 38.92
C LEU A 821 -15.69 8.99 38.20
N ALA A 822 -16.89 9.29 37.68
CA ALA A 822 -17.67 8.36 36.86
C ALA A 822 -16.93 7.95 35.58
N ILE A 823 -16.26 8.88 34.89
CA ILE A 823 -15.43 8.60 33.71
C ILE A 823 -14.18 7.77 34.06
N TYR A 824 -13.61 7.94 35.27
CA TYR A 824 -12.53 7.07 35.75
C TYR A 824 -12.98 5.66 36.15
N ALA A 825 -14.18 5.53 36.73
CA ALA A 825 -14.79 4.25 37.09
C ALA A 825 -15.13 3.39 35.85
N GLN A 826 -15.37 4.01 34.69
CA GLN A 826 -15.52 3.27 33.44
C GLN A 826 -14.20 2.58 33.01
N PRO A 827 -14.27 1.33 32.51
CA PRO A 827 -13.08 0.61 32.03
C PRO A 827 -12.46 1.34 30.84
N LYS A 828 -11.14 1.60 30.90
CA LYS A 828 -10.42 2.48 29.95
C LYS A 828 -10.59 2.07 28.48
N GLN A 829 -11.57 2.68 27.81
CA GLN A 829 -11.81 2.48 26.39
C GLN A 829 -10.69 3.12 25.57
N ARG A 830 -9.99 2.32 24.75
CA ARG A 830 -8.97 2.83 23.82
C ARG A 830 -9.61 3.25 22.49
N GLY A 831 -9.82 4.55 22.31
CA GLY A 831 -10.00 5.16 20.99
C GLY A 831 -11.38 5.01 20.37
N ARG A 832 -12.44 5.33 21.11
CA ARG A 832 -13.74 5.75 20.57
C ARG A 832 -14.17 7.02 21.29
N ALA A 833 -14.55 8.04 20.52
CA ALA A 833 -15.30 9.18 21.03
C ALA A 833 -16.77 8.77 21.28
N ALA A 834 -17.53 9.63 21.93
CA ALA A 834 -18.98 9.49 22.05
C ALA A 834 -19.66 9.43 20.68
N ALA A 835 -20.87 8.85 20.64
CA ALA A 835 -21.63 8.79 19.41
C ALA A 835 -22.20 10.18 19.07
N LYS A 836 -21.87 10.69 17.87
CA LYS A 836 -22.56 11.86 17.29
C LYS A 836 -24.08 11.61 17.25
N PRO A 837 -24.92 12.67 17.34
CA PRO A 837 -26.34 12.57 17.01
C PRO A 837 -26.56 12.03 15.59
N PRO A 838 -27.75 11.46 15.30
CA PRO A 838 -28.07 11.00 13.96
C PRO A 838 -28.13 12.14 12.94
N LEU A 839 -27.82 11.82 11.68
CA LEU A 839 -27.95 12.71 10.53
C LEU A 839 -29.40 12.82 10.05
N LYS A 840 -30.17 11.72 10.17
CA LYS A 840 -31.58 11.63 9.80
C LYS A 840 -32.24 10.48 10.57
N GLU A 841 -33.50 10.62 10.94
CA GLU A 841 -34.30 9.54 11.53
C GLU A 841 -35.25 8.96 10.47
N LEU A 842 -35.44 7.64 10.48
CA LEU A 842 -36.11 6.87 9.42
C LEU A 842 -37.25 5.99 9.97
N GLY A 843 -37.86 6.36 11.10
CA GLY A 843 -38.96 5.60 11.70
C GLY A 843 -38.50 4.33 12.44
N THR A 844 -39.34 3.29 12.44
CA THR A 844 -39.12 2.04 13.20
C THR A 844 -39.07 0.85 12.24
N ASP A 845 -38.00 0.07 12.31
CA ASP A 845 -37.81 -1.09 11.43
C ASP A 845 -38.88 -2.17 11.67
N PRO A 846 -39.61 -2.63 10.64
CA PRO A 846 -40.69 -3.60 10.79
C PRO A 846 -40.20 -5.04 11.07
N VAL A 847 -38.89 -5.29 11.17
CA VAL A 847 -38.31 -6.61 11.43
C VAL A 847 -37.62 -6.68 12.80
N SER A 848 -37.05 -5.58 13.31
CA SER A 848 -36.45 -5.52 14.64
C SER A 848 -37.23 -4.69 15.67
N GLU A 849 -38.32 -4.03 15.27
CA GLU A 849 -39.18 -3.17 16.12
C GLU A 849 -38.41 -2.04 16.83
N ARG A 850 -37.37 -1.49 16.19
CA ARG A 850 -36.48 -0.46 16.77
C ARG A 850 -36.36 0.79 15.91
N PRO A 851 -36.14 1.98 16.53
CA PRO A 851 -35.86 3.20 15.80
C PRO A 851 -34.65 3.06 14.88
N VAL A 852 -34.82 3.46 13.63
CA VAL A 852 -33.79 3.45 12.60
C VAL A 852 -33.29 4.86 12.36
N VAL A 853 -31.97 5.03 12.35
CA VAL A 853 -31.33 6.33 12.12
C VAL A 853 -30.12 6.22 11.21
N VAL A 854 -29.88 7.26 10.42
CA VAL A 854 -28.64 7.45 9.65
C VAL A 854 -27.61 8.12 10.55
N LYS A 855 -26.35 7.68 10.54
CA LYS A 855 -25.24 8.24 11.32
C LYS A 855 -23.97 8.38 10.49
N ASP A 856 -23.17 9.39 10.81
CA ASP A 856 -21.82 9.57 10.26
C ASP A 856 -20.85 8.50 10.79
N GLY A 857 -19.94 8.03 9.93
CA GLY A 857 -19.07 6.89 10.20
C GLY A 857 -17.77 6.90 9.39
N ARG A 858 -16.77 6.16 9.91
CA ARG A 858 -15.40 6.07 9.34
C ARG A 858 -15.34 5.63 7.86
N PHE A 859 -16.41 5.05 7.33
CA PHE A 859 -16.49 4.53 5.97
C PHE A 859 -17.61 5.22 5.16
N GLY A 860 -17.99 6.44 5.55
CA GLY A 860 -19.19 7.14 5.08
C GLY A 860 -20.40 6.91 5.99
N PRO A 861 -21.53 7.57 5.68
CA PRO A 861 -22.78 7.43 6.42
C PRO A 861 -23.31 5.99 6.45
N TYR A 862 -24.05 5.63 7.50
CA TYR A 862 -24.67 4.31 7.64
C TYR A 862 -26.02 4.37 8.35
N VAL A 863 -26.92 3.48 7.95
CA VAL A 863 -28.21 3.21 8.63
C VAL A 863 -27.97 2.25 9.81
N THR A 864 -28.66 2.47 10.93
CA THR A 864 -28.60 1.59 12.11
C THR A 864 -29.91 1.53 12.90
N ASP A 865 -30.25 0.34 13.41
CA ASP A 865 -31.31 0.04 14.41
C ASP A 865 -30.75 -0.05 15.85
N GLY A 866 -29.49 0.36 16.05
CA GLY A 866 -28.72 0.22 17.30
C GLY A 866 -27.89 -1.07 17.42
N GLU A 867 -28.14 -2.11 16.61
CA GLU A 867 -27.44 -3.41 16.67
C GLU A 867 -26.82 -3.78 15.31
N THR A 868 -27.61 -3.70 14.26
CA THR A 868 -27.27 -3.79 12.84
C THR A 868 -26.76 -2.44 12.33
N ASN A 869 -25.74 -2.44 11.46
CA ASN A 869 -25.14 -1.23 10.90
C ASN A 869 -24.82 -1.43 9.42
N ALA A 870 -25.50 -0.70 8.53
CA ALA A 870 -25.42 -0.84 7.08
C ALA A 870 -25.00 0.49 6.42
N THR A 871 -23.79 0.54 5.87
CA THR A 871 -23.26 1.73 5.16
C THR A 871 -24.11 2.04 3.93
N LEU A 872 -24.41 3.32 3.71
CA LEU A 872 -25.07 3.80 2.49
C LEU A 872 -24.18 3.46 1.28
N ARG A 873 -24.79 3.11 0.15
CA ARG A 873 -24.09 2.88 -1.12
C ARG A 873 -23.80 4.23 -1.79
N ARG A 874 -23.04 4.19 -2.90
CA ARG A 874 -22.68 5.42 -3.66
C ARG A 874 -23.90 6.21 -4.14
N ASP A 875 -25.02 5.51 -4.34
CA ASP A 875 -26.26 6.03 -4.92
C ASP A 875 -27.34 6.26 -3.85
N ASP A 876 -27.05 5.95 -2.57
CA ASP A 876 -27.91 6.28 -1.43
C ASP A 876 -27.40 7.58 -0.79
N ASP A 877 -28.14 8.68 -0.89
CA ASP A 877 -27.81 9.96 -0.25
C ASP A 877 -28.54 10.16 1.10
N VAL A 878 -27.94 10.93 2.01
CA VAL A 878 -28.41 11.13 3.40
C VAL A 878 -29.68 11.96 3.47
N GLU A 879 -29.84 12.98 2.62
CA GLU A 879 -31.04 13.84 2.64
C GLU A 879 -32.22 13.14 1.97
N THR A 880 -31.98 12.38 0.92
CA THR A 880 -33.02 11.76 0.08
C THR A 880 -33.43 10.33 0.48
N ILE A 881 -32.61 9.57 1.23
CA ILE A 881 -32.93 8.18 1.63
C ILE A 881 -34.27 8.04 2.36
N THR A 882 -35.08 7.05 1.95
CA THR A 882 -36.40 6.74 2.53
C THR A 882 -36.33 5.70 3.65
N PRO A 883 -37.35 5.58 4.52
CA PRO A 883 -37.44 4.52 5.54
C PRO A 883 -37.28 3.11 4.98
N GLU A 884 -37.96 2.80 3.88
CA GLU A 884 -38.01 1.47 3.25
C GLU A 884 -36.63 1.04 2.79
N ARG A 885 -35.89 1.98 2.18
CA ARG A 885 -34.49 1.78 1.76
C ARG A 885 -33.56 1.59 2.96
N GLY A 886 -33.81 2.31 4.06
CA GLY A 886 -33.14 2.08 5.33
C GLY A 886 -33.34 0.66 5.86
N TYR A 887 -34.58 0.18 5.87
CA TYR A 887 -34.93 -1.17 6.31
C TYR A 887 -34.33 -2.26 5.41
N GLU A 888 -34.34 -2.07 4.08
CA GLU A 888 -33.71 -2.97 3.10
C GLU A 888 -32.21 -3.17 3.39
N LEU A 889 -31.47 -2.06 3.57
CA LEU A 889 -30.03 -2.09 3.87
C LEU A 889 -29.73 -2.81 5.20
N LEU A 890 -30.60 -2.66 6.21
CA LEU A 890 -30.49 -3.39 7.47
C LEU A 890 -30.83 -4.87 7.31
N ALA A 891 -31.90 -5.23 6.58
CA ALA A 891 -32.30 -6.60 6.33
C ALA A 891 -31.20 -7.39 5.59
N GLU A 892 -30.62 -6.81 4.53
CA GLU A 892 -29.43 -7.38 3.87
C GLU A 892 -28.29 -7.63 4.87
N LYS A 893 -28.06 -6.69 5.79
CA LYS A 893 -26.94 -6.74 6.73
C LYS A 893 -27.14 -7.82 7.78
N ARG A 894 -28.38 -8.01 8.27
CA ARG A 894 -28.76 -9.11 9.16
C ARG A 894 -28.56 -10.46 8.46
N ALA A 895 -29.02 -10.59 7.21
CA ALA A 895 -28.83 -11.80 6.40
C ALA A 895 -27.35 -12.16 6.17
N LYS A 896 -26.45 -11.16 6.14
CA LYS A 896 -24.99 -11.36 5.99
C LYS A 896 -24.27 -11.74 7.30
N GLY A 897 -24.92 -11.59 8.46
CA GLY A 897 -24.48 -12.11 9.76
C GLY A 897 -23.28 -11.43 10.44
N PRO A 898 -23.05 -11.67 11.75
CA PRO A 898 -21.97 -11.03 12.50
C PRO A 898 -20.61 -11.71 12.32
N ALA A 899 -19.57 -10.92 12.04
CA ALA A 899 -18.20 -11.41 11.90
C ALA A 899 -17.62 -11.95 13.23
N LYS A 900 -17.25 -13.23 13.26
CA LYS A 900 -16.69 -13.90 14.45
C LYS A 900 -15.35 -13.29 14.88
N LYS A 901 -15.33 -12.67 16.07
CA LYS A 901 -14.10 -12.17 16.72
C LYS A 901 -13.28 -13.33 17.28
N THR A 902 -12.03 -13.48 16.85
CA THR A 902 -11.06 -14.39 17.49
C THR A 902 -10.57 -13.81 18.83
N ALA A 903 -10.63 -14.59 19.90
CA ALA A 903 -10.22 -14.15 21.23
C ALA A 903 -8.70 -13.87 21.32
N LYS A 904 -8.32 -12.70 21.83
CA LYS A 904 -6.91 -12.34 22.06
C LYS A 904 -6.41 -12.94 23.37
N LYS A 905 -5.45 -13.86 23.29
CA LYS A 905 -4.73 -14.42 24.46
C LYS A 905 -3.88 -13.31 25.10
N ALA A 906 -3.97 -13.16 26.43
CA ALA A 906 -3.25 -12.13 27.16
C ALA A 906 -1.73 -12.36 27.12
N ALA A 907 -0.96 -11.29 26.96
CA ALA A 907 0.50 -11.29 27.13
C ALA A 907 0.87 -10.86 28.56
N ALA A 908 1.84 -11.54 29.17
CA ALA A 908 2.25 -11.25 30.53
C ALA A 908 3.03 -9.93 30.66
N LYS A 909 2.90 -9.24 31.80
CA LYS A 909 3.71 -8.05 32.13
C LYS A 909 5.20 -8.43 32.16
N LYS A 910 6.03 -7.70 31.40
CA LYS A 910 7.43 -7.46 31.81
C LYS A 910 7.46 -6.19 32.64
N THR A 911 7.94 -6.27 33.87
CA THR A 911 8.26 -5.12 34.72
C THR A 911 9.64 -4.58 34.37
N THR A 912 9.77 -3.25 34.31
CA THR A 912 11.04 -2.54 34.19
C THR A 912 11.37 -1.92 35.55
N THR A 913 12.30 -2.52 36.29
CA THR A 913 12.88 -1.91 37.50
C THR A 913 14.01 -0.95 37.12
N ALA A 914 13.96 0.26 37.70
CA ALA A 914 15.03 1.25 37.56
C ALA A 914 16.26 0.90 38.42
N LYS A 915 17.39 1.52 38.12
CA LYS A 915 18.70 1.29 38.75
C LYS A 915 18.98 2.36 39.81
N THR A 916 19.08 1.97 41.07
CA THR A 916 19.56 2.82 42.19
C THR A 916 20.72 2.15 42.94
N THR A 917 21.43 2.92 43.76
CA THR A 917 22.81 2.64 44.19
C THR A 917 22.95 1.97 45.56
N ALA A 918 23.91 1.03 45.61
CA ALA A 918 24.73 0.57 46.74
C ALA A 918 24.25 0.78 48.20
N ALA A 919 24.08 -0.34 48.91
CA ALA A 919 24.33 -0.47 50.36
C ALA A 919 24.89 -1.88 50.69
N LYS A 920 25.38 -2.07 51.92
CA LYS A 920 26.27 -3.18 52.34
C LYS A 920 25.52 -4.32 53.10
N LYS A 921 26.20 -5.48 53.19
CA LYS A 921 26.17 -6.49 54.29
C LYS A 921 25.11 -7.64 54.34
N THR A 922 25.65 -8.86 54.20
CA THR A 922 25.52 -10.08 55.07
C THR A 922 24.20 -10.84 55.31
N THR A 923 24.23 -12.15 54.98
CA THR A 923 23.67 -13.33 55.75
C THR A 923 22.12 -13.44 55.95
N THR A 924 21.46 -14.61 56.04
CA THR A 924 21.89 -16.01 56.27
C THR A 924 20.91 -17.04 55.64
N ALA A 925 21.17 -18.36 55.81
CA ALA A 925 20.46 -19.50 55.23
C ALA A 925 19.14 -19.94 55.95
N LYS A 926 18.58 -21.11 55.52
CA LYS A 926 17.51 -21.96 56.13
C LYS A 926 16.03 -21.50 55.92
N LYS A 927 15.00 -22.38 55.88
CA LYS A 927 14.87 -23.86 55.63
C LYS A 927 13.38 -24.24 55.33
N THR A 928 13.13 -25.44 54.76
CA THR A 928 11.92 -26.36 54.85
C THR A 928 10.59 -25.85 55.45
N ALA A 929 9.39 -26.16 54.91
CA ALA A 929 8.75 -27.50 54.79
C ALA A 929 7.58 -27.49 53.73
N ALA A 930 6.95 -28.57 53.22
CA ALA A 930 6.28 -29.77 53.82
C ALA A 930 5.12 -29.39 54.79
N LYS A 931 3.91 -29.98 54.89
CA LYS A 931 3.22 -31.26 54.52
C LYS A 931 1.66 -30.99 54.56
N LYS A 932 0.65 -31.82 54.18
CA LYS A 932 0.48 -33.08 53.39
C LYS A 932 -1.03 -33.52 53.32
N THR A 933 -1.60 -33.81 52.12
CA THR A 933 -2.87 -34.58 51.84
C THR A 933 -4.24 -33.95 52.29
N THR A 934 -5.48 -34.46 52.03
CA THR A 934 -6.01 -35.79 51.56
C THR A 934 -7.44 -35.74 50.97
N ALA A 935 -7.84 -36.79 50.20
CA ALA A 935 -9.20 -37.36 49.98
C ALA A 935 -10.26 -36.53 49.20
N ALA A 936 -11.15 -37.04 48.31
CA ALA A 936 -11.81 -38.36 48.07
C ALA A 936 -13.09 -38.60 48.93
N LYS A 937 -14.19 -39.25 48.50
CA LYS A 937 -14.69 -39.86 47.22
C LYS A 937 -16.12 -40.42 47.46
N LYS A 938 -16.99 -40.57 46.43
CA LYS A 938 -18.13 -41.55 46.23
C LYS A 938 -19.28 -40.97 45.34
N THR A 939 -20.32 -41.69 44.89
CA THR A 939 -20.40 -42.82 43.88
C THR A 939 -21.84 -43.37 43.72
N ALA A 940 -22.29 -43.64 42.48
CA ALA A 940 -23.31 -44.65 42.07
C ALA A 940 -23.05 -44.98 40.57
N ALA A 941 -23.06 -46.22 40.03
CA ALA A 941 -24.00 -47.37 40.07
C ALA A 941 -25.23 -47.15 39.16
N LYS A 942 -25.74 -48.11 38.35
CA LYS A 942 -25.81 -49.59 38.53
C LYS A 942 -26.24 -50.38 37.25
N LYS A 943 -25.48 -51.42 36.82
CA LYS A 943 -25.88 -52.65 36.04
C LYS A 943 -26.53 -52.48 34.62
N THR A 944 -26.70 -53.49 33.72
CA THR A 944 -26.48 -54.97 33.71
C THR A 944 -26.27 -55.56 32.29
N ALA A 945 -25.54 -56.70 32.17
CA ALA A 945 -25.77 -57.85 31.23
C ALA A 945 -25.59 -57.64 29.68
N THR A 946 -25.23 -58.62 28.82
CA THR A 946 -24.71 -60.02 28.98
C THR A 946 -24.01 -60.53 27.69
N ALA A 947 -23.00 -61.40 27.83
CA ALA A 947 -22.57 -62.49 26.91
C ALA A 947 -22.08 -62.14 25.46
N ALA A 948 -21.41 -63.03 24.69
CA ALA A 948 -20.37 -64.05 24.98
C ALA A 948 -19.79 -64.62 23.65
N LYS A 949 -18.54 -65.16 23.66
CA LYS A 949 -17.85 -65.89 22.55
C LYS A 949 -17.55 -65.06 21.27
N ALA A 950 -16.57 -65.38 20.40
CA ALA A 950 -15.38 -66.25 20.47
C ALA A 950 -14.33 -65.81 19.39
N ALA A 951 -13.19 -66.50 19.31
CA ALA A 951 -12.14 -66.41 18.27
C ALA A 951 -11.61 -67.85 17.98
N PRO A 952 -10.59 -68.13 17.12
CA PRO A 952 -9.80 -67.28 16.21
C PRO A 952 -9.48 -67.89 14.78
N LYS A 953 -8.71 -67.14 13.93
CA LYS A 953 -7.80 -67.64 12.83
C LYS A 953 -8.47 -68.35 11.60
N PRO A 954 -7.72 -68.72 10.51
CA PRO A 954 -6.72 -67.94 9.73
C PRO A 954 -6.76 -68.17 8.17
N ALA A 955 -5.96 -67.42 7.38
CA ALA A 955 -5.39 -67.81 6.05
C ALA A 955 -6.37 -67.99 4.84
N ALA A 956 -5.95 -67.97 3.55
CA ALA A 956 -4.79 -67.39 2.86
C ALA A 956 -4.94 -67.42 1.30
N LYS A 957 -4.11 -66.59 0.62
CA LYS A 957 -3.59 -66.71 -0.78
C LYS A 957 -4.50 -66.47 -2.01
N ALA A 958 -3.81 -65.95 -3.05
CA ALA A 958 -4.07 -65.94 -4.50
C ALA A 958 -5.25 -65.07 -5.01
N ASP A 959 -5.12 -64.35 -6.13
CA ASP A 959 -3.94 -64.09 -6.99
C ASP A 959 -3.48 -62.61 -6.90
#